data_AF-A0A0F9TJQ3-F1
#
_entry.id   AF-A0A0F9TJQ3-F1
#
_cell.length_a   1.000
_cell.length_b   1.000
_cell.length_c   1.000
_cell.angle_alpha   90.00
_cell.angle_beta   90.00
_cell.angle_gamma   90.00
#
_symmetry.space_group_name_H-M   'P 1'
#
loop_
_entity.id
_entity.type
_entity.pdbx_description
1 polymer ?
#
loop_
_entity_poly.entity_id
_entity_poly.type
_entity_poly.pdbx_seq_one_letter_code
_entity_poly.pdbx_strand_id
1 'polypeptide(L)'
;MTDRAAFKDAVREALIDRAEALFTLAWGDPVRQSGREWRARADDAQSMQMQGADRGKWFDHKAGVGGDVFHFYGVNILGLEKGQDFARVLNEAANWCGILRNQPVDLTALHRTQKARAEKAAEEEKRDSRQRAQLVADLMAQAKPIKGTPAAAYLAARGITELPADGLAYLDPVGSGASIMHPRFAACVIWAKDEQGKIVGGQRIVLNKDGTRADVDGPKPFFAAAAGCPARFAARIPDSPLCIAEGPESALSVWLATGFETWAVFGVSNWQSAPIPTGRKVILCPDRDLPEGTHAPESEKAKAKEAAARAFNKAVAHHASRNCDLWIATAPEPVGSKRDLNDTLQRAGVQAVRAAVEAAERGPEPPERDRKGRFTGPSLQPFTGTAPDAGKPTDLSTARMKTAADIQSALDACAEWDGEGLAPVVAIKSDPGLGKSRITRELLQQAENSGRIFGDVHFYAPSLKLADEGAEHAESIGLTHAVTRGRLAKNPATGETMCARPEEAERVAKLGQPVKATLCIAEDDQGMERKCPFYDMCEHRRQFIDLPEGNAVRFEALPYLNLPDAAEGRAIGIRIIDESFWRAMGREATITLDALLSPRSEGKCKSDTKRAERTGVIADLMACAGNIAATLRRGAPIMDALDGYTAEDMRTFAKAERWGEYRLPFFPDADANTIDSALKPAEAHNRQAGAKAQFWANLEAALETGVVDLQNIVFLPGYRPQKTSDPRDVVKVYWSAQPPRDVPVILLDADADSTLIDPFYPSHEMHRAQVTPNADVVYITDRTFSKKSLLGKPARDEWRNALAVEVMNDHGGGVLAIATRKVVAAFFTDAGHDLSTMTDEQASAFMLATPLHGARWAWFGPATLGSNIWKDCTTCVVMGREEWPVDALESEARKIWGHGLQLIEADERGNRIMPSVPMPFPMADGTTYSVDVWAHPDPRVRAIQWQARECATRQGVERLRLASATVRKRVVIGSRVPIPGLPATHAVTWQEYAPSREEAAFAEAGGALRISGKGLATDAPITFQSQKAAQRYAERTDLAESLFDPHTLNNTYINGVGVKCRVLVAFRIKGVRGSAKTRAVLACDARDAERIAQEKWGELTGFEVLREVGQKPERVEKPEQPVIVGIDYEHSVPRSLMSQRDQLPITVVPSAINSSVRPDLSAIAGRKGAGP
;
A
#
# COMPACT_ATOMS: atom_id res chain seq x y z
N MET A 1 30.16 18.90 6.72
CA MET A 1 29.63 17.96 5.71
C MET A 1 28.72 18.75 4.80
N THR A 2 29.16 19.07 3.59
CA THR A 2 28.34 19.72 2.56
C THR A 2 27.14 18.82 2.23
N ASP A 3 25.95 19.40 2.21
CA ASP A 3 24.69 18.69 1.94
C ASP A 3 24.77 17.94 0.60
N ARG A 4 24.56 16.63 0.65
CA ARG A 4 24.63 15.73 -0.51
C ARG A 4 23.54 16.06 -1.53
N ALA A 5 22.41 16.63 -1.11
CA ALA A 5 21.39 17.14 -2.01
C ALA A 5 21.89 18.38 -2.74
N ALA A 6 22.44 19.36 -2.00
CA ALA A 6 23.00 20.58 -2.58
C ALA A 6 24.13 20.32 -3.60
N PHE A 7 25.03 19.36 -3.34
CA PHE A 7 26.07 18.99 -4.31
C PHE A 7 25.48 18.40 -5.60
N LYS A 8 24.51 17.48 -5.47
CA LYS A 8 23.85 16.88 -6.64
C LYS A 8 23.12 17.94 -7.46
N ASP A 9 22.42 18.85 -6.79
CA ASP A 9 21.68 19.92 -7.47
C ASP A 9 22.64 20.90 -8.16
N ALA A 10 23.77 21.25 -7.53
CA ALA A 10 24.79 22.07 -8.17
C ALA A 10 25.37 21.44 -9.46
N VAL A 11 25.64 20.13 -9.46
CA VAL A 11 26.10 19.41 -10.66
C VAL A 11 25.02 19.35 -11.73
N ARG A 12 23.76 19.09 -11.34
CA ARG A 12 22.62 19.10 -12.26
C ARG A 12 22.51 20.43 -12.98
N GLU A 13 22.55 21.52 -12.23
CA GLU A 13 22.42 22.87 -12.77
C GLU A 13 23.59 23.21 -13.71
N ALA A 14 24.81 22.81 -13.37
CA ALA A 14 25.98 23.02 -14.24
C ALA A 14 25.93 22.18 -15.53
N LEU A 15 25.34 20.99 -15.50
CA LEU A 15 25.09 20.21 -16.71
C LEU A 15 24.04 20.89 -17.60
N ILE A 16 22.92 21.36 -17.02
CA ILE A 16 21.87 22.09 -17.75
C ILE A 16 22.44 23.38 -18.36
N ASP A 17 23.34 24.05 -17.66
CA ASP A 17 24.03 25.25 -18.16
C ASP A 17 24.84 24.95 -19.43
N ARG A 18 25.44 23.76 -19.50
CA ARG A 18 26.27 23.29 -20.62
C ARG A 18 25.53 22.32 -21.58
N ALA A 19 24.20 22.37 -21.63
CA ALA A 19 23.39 21.46 -22.43
C ALA A 19 23.77 21.45 -23.92
N GLU A 20 24.16 22.58 -24.52
CA GLU A 20 24.63 22.63 -25.91
C GLU A 20 25.92 21.82 -26.09
N ALA A 21 26.88 22.00 -25.18
CA ALA A 21 28.14 21.25 -25.21
C ALA A 21 27.92 19.75 -24.96
N LEU A 22 26.99 19.39 -24.07
CA LEU A 22 26.59 18.00 -23.84
C LEU A 22 25.97 17.37 -25.08
N PHE A 23 25.04 18.07 -25.72
CA PHE A 23 24.38 17.61 -26.93
C PHE A 23 25.38 17.38 -28.06
N THR A 24 26.24 18.37 -28.30
CA THR A 24 27.26 18.26 -29.36
C THR A 24 28.28 17.18 -29.07
N LEU A 25 28.64 16.97 -27.79
CA LEU A 25 29.55 15.90 -27.39
C LEU A 25 28.98 14.50 -27.65
N ALA A 26 27.68 14.31 -27.39
CA ALA A 26 27.02 13.01 -27.56
C ALA A 26 26.58 12.72 -29.00
N TRP A 27 26.00 13.72 -29.67
CA TRP A 27 25.23 13.53 -30.90
C TRP A 27 25.66 14.46 -32.05
N GLY A 28 26.70 15.27 -31.85
CA GLY A 28 27.23 16.18 -32.86
C GLY A 28 26.35 17.40 -33.13
N ASP A 29 26.47 17.99 -34.32
CA ASP A 29 25.77 19.22 -34.65
C ASP A 29 24.25 19.00 -34.80
N PRO A 30 23.42 19.91 -34.27
CA PRO A 30 21.98 19.82 -34.45
C PRO A 30 21.57 20.19 -35.88
N VAL A 31 20.36 19.78 -36.26
CA VAL A 31 19.70 20.21 -37.51
C VAL A 31 19.51 21.73 -37.51
N ARG A 32 19.11 22.32 -36.38
CA ARG A 32 18.90 23.77 -36.22
C ARG A 32 19.35 24.26 -34.84
N GLN A 33 20.49 24.96 -34.79
CA GLN A 33 21.07 25.52 -33.55
C GLN A 33 20.19 26.60 -32.87
N SER A 34 19.26 27.22 -33.61
CA SER A 34 18.34 28.23 -33.07
C SER A 34 17.01 27.66 -32.54
N GLY A 35 16.83 26.34 -32.53
CA GLY A 35 15.59 25.70 -32.10
C GLY A 35 15.42 25.63 -30.57
N ARG A 36 14.16 25.67 -30.11
CA ARG A 36 13.78 25.38 -28.71
C ARG A 36 14.11 23.94 -28.32
N GLU A 37 13.97 23.03 -29.27
CA GLU A 37 14.41 21.64 -29.22
C GLU A 37 15.50 21.47 -30.28
N TRP A 38 16.62 20.86 -29.91
CA TRP A 38 17.64 20.43 -30.86
C TRP A 38 17.43 18.97 -31.20
N ARG A 39 17.58 18.65 -32.49
CA ARG A 39 17.57 17.29 -33.02
C ARG A 39 18.89 16.98 -33.68
N ALA A 40 19.40 15.77 -33.49
CA ALA A 40 20.70 15.39 -34.02
C ALA A 40 20.64 15.32 -35.55
N ARG A 41 21.68 15.81 -36.23
CA ARG A 41 21.72 15.76 -37.71
C ARG A 41 21.92 14.33 -38.23
N ALA A 42 22.60 13.49 -37.45
CA ALA A 42 22.85 12.10 -37.80
C ALA A 42 21.60 11.20 -37.63
N ASP A 43 20.75 11.51 -36.66
CA ASP A 43 19.50 10.79 -36.40
C ASP A 43 18.44 11.77 -35.83
N ASP A 44 17.41 12.06 -36.62
CA ASP A 44 16.38 13.04 -36.25
C ASP A 44 15.39 12.52 -35.19
N ALA A 45 15.52 11.25 -34.78
CA ALA A 45 14.81 10.67 -33.65
C ALA A 45 15.38 11.14 -32.30
N GLN A 46 16.64 11.59 -32.25
CA GLN A 46 17.30 12.04 -31.02
C GLN A 46 17.07 13.53 -30.81
N SER A 47 16.43 13.87 -29.69
CA SER A 47 16.02 15.23 -29.37
C SER A 47 16.41 15.63 -27.95
N MET A 48 16.73 16.91 -27.75
CA MET A 48 16.92 17.51 -26.43
C MET A 48 16.34 18.92 -26.38
N GLN A 49 15.64 19.23 -25.30
CA GLN A 49 15.13 20.57 -25.03
C GLN A 49 16.28 21.50 -24.67
N MET A 50 16.39 22.62 -25.40
CA MET A 50 17.43 23.63 -25.19
C MET A 50 16.90 24.88 -24.50
N GLN A 51 15.59 25.05 -24.35
CA GLN A 51 15.04 26.23 -23.69
C GLN A 51 13.85 25.87 -22.79
N GLY A 52 13.55 26.77 -21.85
CA GLY A 52 12.44 26.61 -20.89
C GLY A 52 12.76 25.69 -19.71
N ALA A 53 11.74 25.39 -18.91
CA ALA A 53 11.85 24.60 -17.67
C ALA A 53 12.32 23.14 -17.89
N ASP A 54 12.20 22.64 -19.13
CA ASP A 54 12.57 21.29 -19.51
C ASP A 54 13.97 21.19 -20.15
N ARG A 55 14.76 22.28 -20.13
CA ARG A 55 16.10 22.29 -20.73
C ARG A 55 16.97 21.15 -20.18
N GLY A 56 17.65 20.44 -21.08
CA GLY A 56 18.47 19.27 -20.76
C GLY A 56 17.70 17.94 -20.66
N LYS A 57 16.36 17.96 -20.77
CA LYS A 57 15.59 16.73 -21.00
C LYS A 57 15.73 16.29 -22.45
N TRP A 58 15.85 14.98 -22.64
CA TRP A 58 16.08 14.39 -23.95
C TRP A 58 15.19 13.17 -24.20
N PHE A 59 15.02 12.84 -25.48
CA PHE A 59 14.28 11.68 -25.91
C PHE A 59 14.80 11.15 -27.26
N ASP A 60 14.97 9.84 -27.35
CA ASP A 60 15.18 9.09 -28.60
C ASP A 60 13.87 8.42 -28.99
N HIS A 61 13.25 8.92 -30.05
CA HIS A 61 11.94 8.46 -30.54
C HIS A 61 11.97 7.05 -31.14
N LYS A 62 13.13 6.54 -31.52
CA LYS A 62 13.30 5.21 -32.11
C LYS A 62 13.52 4.16 -31.03
N ALA A 63 14.34 4.48 -30.04
CA ALA A 63 14.58 3.60 -28.88
C ALA A 63 13.45 3.69 -27.84
N GLY A 64 12.62 4.74 -27.85
CA GLY A 64 11.61 4.99 -26.82
C GLY A 64 12.22 5.38 -25.47
N VAL A 65 13.48 5.80 -25.45
CA VAL A 65 14.26 6.10 -24.24
C VAL A 65 14.44 7.60 -24.10
N GLY A 66 14.28 8.12 -22.88
CA GLY A 66 14.54 9.52 -22.57
C GLY A 66 14.61 9.77 -21.08
N GLY A 67 15.12 10.93 -20.69
CA GLY A 67 15.33 11.25 -19.27
C GLY A 67 15.85 12.65 -19.01
N ASP A 68 16.30 12.88 -17.78
CA ASP A 68 16.94 14.13 -17.38
C ASP A 68 18.41 14.20 -17.84
N VAL A 69 19.08 15.30 -17.54
CA VAL A 69 20.45 15.55 -17.99
C VAL A 69 21.47 14.55 -17.40
N PHE A 70 21.21 13.97 -16.22
CA PHE A 70 22.06 12.91 -15.68
C PHE A 70 21.83 11.59 -16.41
N HIS A 71 20.58 11.29 -16.73
CA HIS A 71 20.25 10.15 -17.57
C HIS A 71 20.90 10.28 -18.95
N PHE A 72 20.90 11.48 -19.53
CA PHE A 72 21.59 11.77 -20.78
C PHE A 72 23.09 11.46 -20.68
N TYR A 73 23.75 11.99 -19.65
CA TYR A 73 25.18 11.79 -19.43
C TYR A 73 25.51 10.30 -19.23
N GLY A 74 24.73 9.59 -18.42
CA GLY A 74 24.93 8.16 -18.18
C GLY A 74 24.82 7.32 -19.46
N VAL A 75 23.75 7.52 -20.23
CA VAL A 75 23.47 6.70 -21.43
C VAL A 75 24.37 7.09 -22.60
N ASN A 76 24.45 8.38 -22.93
CA ASN A 76 25.06 8.83 -24.19
C ASN A 76 26.55 9.19 -24.06
N ILE A 77 27.04 9.49 -22.86
CA ILE A 77 28.47 9.80 -22.64
C ILE A 77 29.21 8.62 -22.02
N LEU A 78 28.62 7.98 -21.01
CA LEU A 78 29.26 6.86 -20.30
C LEU A 78 28.90 5.48 -20.84
N GLY A 79 27.95 5.38 -21.79
CA GLY A 79 27.51 4.12 -22.38
C GLY A 79 26.82 3.17 -21.39
N LEU A 80 26.22 3.72 -20.32
CA LEU A 80 25.60 2.92 -19.27
C LEU A 80 24.16 2.55 -19.66
N GLU A 81 23.77 1.32 -19.37
CA GLU A 81 22.37 0.91 -19.41
C GLU A 81 21.57 1.54 -18.26
N LYS A 82 20.26 1.74 -18.49
CA LYS A 82 19.38 2.52 -17.62
C LYS A 82 19.41 2.03 -16.16
N GLY A 83 19.84 2.90 -15.25
CA GLY A 83 19.83 2.64 -13.80
C GLY A 83 21.14 2.16 -13.19
N GLN A 84 22.21 1.97 -13.98
CA GLN A 84 23.53 1.62 -13.44
C GLN A 84 24.29 2.86 -12.93
N ASP A 85 24.88 2.71 -11.73
CA ASP A 85 25.92 3.57 -11.14
C ASP A 85 25.72 5.10 -11.22
N PHE A 86 24.63 5.60 -10.65
CA PHE A 86 24.40 7.05 -10.52
C PHE A 86 25.54 7.79 -9.79
N ALA A 87 26.30 7.09 -8.93
CA ALA A 87 27.45 7.69 -8.25
C ALA A 87 28.58 8.00 -9.24
N ARG A 88 28.88 7.07 -10.16
CA ARG A 88 29.80 7.32 -11.28
C ARG A 88 29.30 8.44 -12.19
N VAL A 89 28.02 8.40 -12.59
CA VAL A 89 27.41 9.47 -13.40
C VAL A 89 27.60 10.84 -12.74
N LEU A 90 27.31 10.94 -11.43
CA LEU A 90 27.43 12.18 -10.69
C LEU A 90 28.89 12.66 -10.57
N ASN A 91 29.84 11.75 -10.34
CA ASN A 91 31.25 12.10 -10.20
C ASN A 91 31.88 12.50 -11.54
N GLU A 92 31.62 11.75 -12.61
CA GLU A 92 32.12 12.07 -13.96
C GLU A 92 31.50 13.36 -14.49
N ALA A 93 30.20 13.56 -14.27
CA ALA A 93 29.54 14.83 -14.58
C ALA A 93 30.12 15.99 -13.78
N ALA A 94 30.40 15.81 -12.48
CA ALA A 94 31.02 16.84 -11.66
C ALA A 94 32.41 17.20 -12.18
N ASN A 95 33.24 16.19 -12.52
CA ASN A 95 34.56 16.40 -13.11
C ASN A 95 34.47 17.14 -14.45
N TRP A 96 33.55 16.73 -15.33
CA TRP A 96 33.33 17.38 -16.62
C TRP A 96 32.84 18.83 -16.47
N CYS A 97 31.98 19.10 -15.47
CA CYS A 97 31.56 20.43 -15.09
C CYS A 97 32.67 21.25 -14.40
N GLY A 98 33.78 20.63 -13.98
CA GLY A 98 34.85 21.27 -13.21
C GLY A 98 34.48 21.56 -11.75
N ILE A 99 33.50 20.82 -11.19
CA ILE A 99 33.00 20.99 -9.83
C ILE A 99 33.70 20.02 -8.90
N LEU A 100 34.53 20.53 -7.99
CA LEU A 100 35.14 19.74 -6.93
C LEU A 100 34.20 19.60 -5.73
N ARG A 101 34.08 18.39 -5.20
CA ARG A 101 33.16 18.02 -4.10
C ARG A 101 33.33 18.83 -2.81
N ASN A 102 34.50 19.46 -2.62
CA ASN A 102 34.87 20.24 -1.45
C ASN A 102 34.96 21.76 -1.70
N GLN A 103 34.64 22.24 -2.91
CA GLN A 103 34.60 23.68 -3.18
C GLN A 103 33.17 24.23 -3.07
N PRO A 104 32.96 25.40 -2.44
CA PRO A 104 31.69 26.09 -2.51
C PRO A 104 31.42 26.51 -3.97
N VAL A 105 30.32 26.02 -4.53
CA VAL A 105 29.86 26.43 -5.87
C VAL A 105 29.25 27.82 -5.76
N ASP A 106 29.68 28.77 -6.60
CA ASP A 106 29.09 30.12 -6.65
C ASP A 106 27.69 30.07 -7.29
N LEU A 107 26.69 29.71 -6.48
CA LEU A 107 25.28 29.70 -6.83
C LEU A 107 24.79 31.08 -7.30
N THR A 108 25.47 32.17 -6.91
CA THR A 108 25.11 33.54 -7.25
C THR A 108 25.36 33.84 -8.73
N ALA A 109 26.49 33.38 -9.27
CA ALA A 109 26.80 33.50 -10.70
C ALA A 109 25.83 32.67 -11.55
N LEU A 110 25.51 31.45 -11.10
CA LEU A 110 24.60 30.53 -11.78
C LEU A 110 23.15 31.06 -11.81
N HIS A 111 22.65 31.58 -10.68
CA HIS A 111 21.33 32.23 -10.62
C HIS A 111 21.23 33.50 -11.51
N ARG A 112 22.31 34.27 -11.67
CA ARG A 112 22.33 35.43 -12.59
C ARG A 112 22.19 34.99 -14.05
N THR A 113 22.91 33.94 -14.46
CA THR A 113 22.82 33.37 -15.82
C THR A 113 21.44 32.78 -16.09
N GLN A 114 20.85 32.07 -15.11
CA GLN A 114 19.48 31.56 -15.21
C GLN A 114 18.45 32.68 -15.37
N LYS A 115 18.55 33.74 -14.56
CA LYS A 115 17.66 34.91 -14.64
C LYS A 115 17.76 35.59 -16.00
N ALA A 116 18.97 35.86 -16.50
CA ALA A 116 19.19 36.48 -17.81
C ALA A 116 18.65 35.63 -18.98
N ARG A 117 18.77 34.30 -18.89
CA ARG A 117 18.21 33.38 -19.90
C ARG A 117 16.70 33.26 -19.81
N ALA A 118 16.13 33.23 -18.61
CA ALA A 118 14.68 33.24 -18.42
C ALA A 118 14.07 34.55 -18.95
N GLU A 119 14.75 35.68 -18.73
CA GLU A 119 14.39 36.98 -19.32
C GLU A 119 14.47 36.95 -20.86
N LYS A 120 15.54 36.39 -21.43
CA LYS A 120 15.69 36.25 -22.90
C LYS A 120 14.64 35.31 -23.52
N ALA A 121 14.36 34.17 -22.88
CA ALA A 121 13.35 33.22 -23.34
C ALA A 121 11.93 33.82 -23.24
N ALA A 122 11.65 34.57 -22.17
CA ALA A 122 10.39 35.30 -22.04
C ALA A 122 10.26 36.42 -23.10
N GLU A 123 11.35 37.08 -23.47
CA GLU A 123 11.37 38.10 -24.52
C GLU A 123 11.16 37.48 -25.92
N GLU A 124 11.80 36.33 -26.20
CA GLU A 124 11.59 35.56 -27.44
C GLU A 124 10.14 35.01 -27.53
N GLU A 125 9.59 34.48 -26.45
CA GLU A 125 8.19 34.01 -26.40
C GLU A 125 7.19 35.16 -26.62
N LYS A 126 7.45 36.34 -26.03
CA LYS A 126 6.66 37.56 -26.31
C LYS A 126 6.77 37.96 -27.78
N ARG A 127 7.95 37.87 -28.39
CA ARG A 127 8.15 38.19 -29.82
C ARG A 127 7.40 37.21 -30.71
N ASP A 128 7.50 35.91 -30.46
CA ASP A 128 6.80 34.88 -31.24
C ASP A 128 5.27 34.99 -31.08
N SER A 129 4.79 35.30 -29.88
CA SER A 129 3.38 35.58 -29.63
C SER A 129 2.89 36.81 -30.40
N ARG A 130 3.67 37.91 -30.42
CA ARG A 130 3.38 39.11 -31.24
C ARG A 130 3.36 38.78 -32.74
N GLN A 131 4.31 37.98 -33.23
CA GLN A 131 4.36 37.57 -34.63
C GLN A 131 3.14 36.71 -35.03
N ARG A 132 2.73 35.76 -34.18
CA ARG A 132 1.52 34.96 -34.39
C ARG A 132 0.25 35.83 -34.40
N ALA A 133 0.15 36.76 -33.45
CA ALA A 133 -0.98 37.69 -33.39
C ALA A 133 -1.04 38.60 -34.63
N GLN A 134 0.11 39.07 -35.12
CA GLN A 134 0.19 39.86 -36.35
C GLN A 134 -0.22 39.02 -37.56
N LEU A 135 0.27 37.78 -37.69
CA LEU A 135 -0.13 36.88 -38.77
C LEU A 135 -1.65 36.64 -38.78
N VAL A 136 -2.26 36.42 -37.62
CA VAL A 136 -3.71 36.25 -37.51
C VAL A 136 -4.43 37.52 -37.98
N ALA A 137 -3.98 38.70 -37.55
CA ALA A 137 -4.55 39.97 -37.96
C ALA A 137 -4.44 40.20 -39.49
N ASP A 138 -3.29 39.89 -40.08
CA ASP A 138 -3.04 40.04 -41.53
C ASP A 138 -3.94 39.11 -42.35
N LEU A 139 -4.15 37.87 -41.89
CA LEU A 139 -5.04 36.92 -42.55
C LEU A 139 -6.51 37.32 -42.38
N MET A 140 -6.90 37.82 -41.20
CA MET A 140 -8.25 38.34 -40.98
C MET A 140 -8.56 39.54 -41.88
N ALA A 141 -7.59 40.44 -42.09
CA ALA A 141 -7.76 41.60 -42.97
C ALA A 141 -7.94 41.21 -44.45
N GLN A 142 -7.37 40.08 -44.87
CA GLN A 142 -7.50 39.53 -46.23
C GLN A 142 -8.70 38.59 -46.40
N ALA A 143 -9.27 38.12 -45.29
CA ALA A 143 -10.37 37.17 -45.29
C ALA A 143 -11.66 37.82 -45.79
N LYS A 144 -12.39 37.08 -46.63
CA LYS A 144 -13.67 37.48 -47.21
C LYS A 144 -14.81 36.66 -46.60
N PRO A 145 -16.05 37.18 -46.58
CA PRO A 145 -17.22 36.38 -46.24
C PRO A 145 -17.29 35.12 -47.09
N ILE A 146 -17.64 33.99 -46.48
CA ILE A 146 -17.63 32.68 -47.18
C ILE A 146 -18.74 32.56 -48.23
N LYS A 147 -19.88 33.25 -48.06
CA LYS A 147 -21.05 33.13 -48.94
C LYS A 147 -20.70 33.55 -50.38
N GLY A 148 -21.04 32.72 -51.36
CA GLY A 148 -20.78 32.99 -52.78
C GLY A 148 -19.34 32.76 -53.23
N THR A 149 -18.51 32.11 -52.42
CA THR A 149 -17.10 31.80 -52.74
C THR A 149 -16.90 30.32 -53.07
N PRO A 150 -15.75 29.94 -53.68
CA PRO A 150 -15.39 28.54 -53.87
C PRO A 150 -15.38 27.71 -52.58
N ALA A 151 -15.12 28.33 -51.41
CA ALA A 151 -15.20 27.63 -50.12
C ALA A 151 -16.64 27.26 -49.72
N ALA A 152 -17.63 28.10 -50.04
CA ALA A 152 -19.03 27.72 -49.85
C ALA A 152 -19.45 26.60 -50.81
N ALA A 153 -18.98 26.64 -52.06
CA ALA A 153 -19.23 25.56 -53.03
C ALA A 153 -18.60 24.24 -52.58
N TYR A 154 -17.38 24.28 -52.03
CA TYR A 154 -16.70 23.14 -51.42
C TYR A 154 -17.53 22.51 -50.30
N LEU A 155 -17.97 23.31 -49.32
CA LEU A 155 -18.76 22.82 -48.19
C LEU A 155 -20.12 22.27 -48.66
N ALA A 156 -20.77 22.92 -49.62
CA ALA A 156 -22.01 22.43 -50.22
C ALA A 156 -21.82 21.08 -50.93
N ALA A 157 -20.71 20.88 -51.64
CA ALA A 157 -20.35 19.59 -52.25
C ALA A 157 -20.11 18.48 -51.21
N ARG A 158 -19.73 18.85 -49.98
CA ARG A 158 -19.64 17.94 -48.81
C ARG A 158 -20.96 17.79 -48.05
N GLY A 159 -22.08 18.23 -48.63
CA GLY A 159 -23.42 18.15 -48.04
C GLY A 159 -23.75 19.25 -47.01
N ILE A 160 -22.83 20.18 -46.74
CA ILE A 160 -23.01 21.27 -45.77
C ILE A 160 -23.62 22.46 -46.49
N THR A 161 -24.95 22.48 -46.58
CA THR A 161 -25.72 23.45 -47.38
C THR A 161 -26.07 24.74 -46.63
N GLU A 162 -26.02 24.73 -45.30
CA GLU A 162 -26.18 25.92 -44.45
C GLU A 162 -24.90 26.16 -43.66
N LEU A 163 -24.51 27.42 -43.51
CA LEU A 163 -23.25 27.83 -42.90
C LEU A 163 -23.51 28.72 -41.68
N PRO A 164 -22.69 28.60 -40.61
CA PRO A 164 -22.76 29.51 -39.46
C PRO A 164 -22.44 30.94 -39.89
N ALA A 165 -23.02 31.90 -39.17
CA ALA A 165 -22.83 33.33 -39.45
C ALA A 165 -21.40 33.80 -39.16
N ASP A 166 -20.67 33.09 -38.29
CA ASP A 166 -19.31 33.40 -37.89
C ASP A 166 -18.42 32.14 -37.86
N GLY A 167 -17.12 32.31 -37.64
CA GLY A 167 -16.16 31.21 -37.50
C GLY A 167 -15.60 30.63 -38.81
N LEU A 168 -16.19 30.97 -39.96
CA LEU A 168 -15.70 30.58 -41.29
C LEU A 168 -15.38 31.81 -42.15
N ALA A 169 -14.36 31.68 -43.00
CA ALA A 169 -14.06 32.69 -44.02
C ALA A 169 -13.45 32.07 -45.28
N TYR A 170 -13.44 32.84 -46.37
CA TYR A 170 -12.71 32.51 -47.58
C TYR A 170 -11.45 33.37 -47.68
N LEU A 171 -10.32 32.75 -48.00
CA LEU A 171 -9.05 33.44 -48.18
C LEU A 171 -8.54 33.15 -49.59
N ASP A 172 -8.28 34.19 -50.38
CA ASP A 172 -7.59 34.06 -51.67
C ASP A 172 -6.13 33.62 -51.48
N PRO A 173 -5.43 33.17 -52.54
CA PRO A 173 -3.98 32.96 -52.48
C PRO A 173 -3.27 34.18 -51.89
N VAL A 174 -2.47 33.97 -50.84
CA VAL A 174 -1.70 35.04 -50.19
C VAL A 174 -0.27 35.07 -50.75
N GLY A 175 0.40 36.22 -50.61
CA GLY A 175 1.77 36.38 -51.08
C GLY A 175 2.75 35.34 -50.50
N SER A 176 3.74 34.94 -51.29
CA SER A 176 4.74 33.92 -50.93
C SER A 176 5.59 34.25 -49.68
N GLY A 177 5.58 35.51 -49.23
CA GLY A 177 6.24 35.94 -47.99
C GLY A 177 5.44 35.68 -46.70
N ALA A 178 4.17 35.26 -46.79
CA ALA A 178 3.38 34.90 -45.62
C ALA A 178 3.89 33.57 -45.01
N SER A 179 4.13 33.56 -43.69
CA SER A 179 4.60 32.36 -42.96
C SER A 179 3.47 31.35 -42.73
N ILE A 180 2.83 30.89 -43.81
CA ILE A 180 1.76 29.87 -43.80
C ILE A 180 2.02 28.77 -44.82
N MET A 181 1.53 27.56 -44.57
CA MET A 181 1.69 26.44 -45.50
C MET A 181 0.84 26.63 -46.76
N HIS A 182 1.40 26.34 -47.93
CA HIS A 182 0.73 26.45 -49.23
C HIS A 182 0.02 27.81 -49.47
N PRO A 183 0.75 28.94 -49.46
CA PRO A 183 0.16 30.29 -49.60
C PRO A 183 -0.47 30.51 -50.99
N ARG A 184 -0.01 29.77 -52.02
CA ARG A 184 -0.49 29.86 -53.41
C ARG A 184 -1.92 29.38 -53.66
N PHE A 185 -2.54 28.69 -52.69
CA PHE A 185 -3.90 28.17 -52.83
C PHE A 185 -4.88 29.05 -52.06
N ALA A 186 -6.07 29.22 -52.64
CA ALA A 186 -7.22 29.72 -51.90
C ALA A 186 -7.58 28.73 -50.77
N ALA A 187 -8.30 29.18 -49.75
CA ALA A 187 -8.68 28.31 -48.64
C ALA A 187 -10.04 28.64 -48.05
N CYS A 188 -10.75 27.59 -47.61
CA CYS A 188 -11.75 27.71 -46.55
C CYS A 188 -11.00 27.81 -45.21
N VAL A 189 -11.18 28.91 -44.50
CA VAL A 189 -10.54 29.19 -43.21
C VAL A 189 -11.54 28.90 -42.09
N ILE A 190 -11.11 28.12 -41.11
CA ILE A 190 -11.85 27.84 -39.89
C ILE A 190 -11.09 28.46 -38.72
N TRP A 191 -11.70 29.45 -38.07
CA TRP A 191 -11.07 30.24 -37.03
C TRP A 191 -11.08 29.54 -35.67
N ALA A 192 -9.91 29.43 -35.05
CA ALA A 192 -9.73 29.01 -33.66
C ALA A 192 -10.02 30.20 -32.72
N LYS A 193 -10.89 30.00 -31.74
CA LYS A 193 -11.30 31.04 -30.79
C LYS A 193 -10.89 30.68 -29.36
N ASP A 194 -10.41 31.68 -28.62
CA ASP A 194 -10.18 31.54 -27.18
C ASP A 194 -11.50 31.56 -26.38
N GLU A 195 -11.42 31.53 -25.05
CA GLU A 195 -12.58 31.56 -24.16
C GLU A 195 -13.40 32.85 -24.26
N GLN A 196 -12.77 33.95 -24.68
CA GLN A 196 -13.43 35.25 -24.89
C GLN A 196 -14.00 35.39 -26.31
N GLY A 197 -13.87 34.35 -27.15
CA GLY A 197 -14.33 34.36 -28.53
C GLY A 197 -13.39 35.10 -29.50
N LYS A 198 -12.21 35.52 -29.05
CA LYS A 198 -11.22 36.19 -29.90
C LYS A 198 -10.50 35.16 -30.77
N ILE A 199 -10.30 35.54 -32.04
CA ILE A 199 -9.60 34.71 -33.01
C ILE A 199 -8.10 34.72 -32.69
N VAL A 200 -7.52 33.53 -32.49
CA VAL A 200 -6.11 33.35 -32.10
C VAL A 200 -5.32 32.48 -33.08
N GLY A 201 -5.98 31.90 -34.07
CA GLY A 201 -5.39 31.03 -35.09
C GLY A 201 -6.45 30.36 -35.95
N GLY A 202 -6.10 29.27 -36.63
CA GLY A 202 -7.08 28.48 -37.36
C GLY A 202 -6.50 27.40 -38.25
N GLN A 203 -7.41 26.67 -38.90
CA GLN A 203 -7.09 25.68 -39.93
C GLN A 203 -7.50 26.20 -41.30
N ARG A 204 -6.70 25.89 -42.33
CA ARG A 204 -7.01 26.12 -43.74
C ARG A 204 -7.28 24.80 -44.45
N ILE A 205 -8.44 24.70 -45.09
CA ILE A 205 -8.72 23.68 -46.10
C ILE A 205 -8.38 24.34 -47.45
N VAL A 206 -7.26 23.94 -48.05
CA VAL A 206 -6.78 24.53 -49.30
C VAL A 206 -7.60 24.04 -50.50
N LEU A 207 -7.90 24.95 -51.42
CA LEU A 207 -8.82 24.75 -52.53
C LEU A 207 -8.15 25.09 -53.87
N ASN A 208 -8.52 24.34 -54.89
CA ASN A 208 -8.26 24.64 -56.30
C ASN A 208 -9.17 25.79 -56.78
N LYS A 209 -8.86 26.34 -57.97
CA LYS A 209 -9.65 27.43 -58.58
C LYS A 209 -11.10 27.06 -58.85
N ASP A 210 -11.38 25.78 -59.06
CA ASP A 210 -12.72 25.23 -59.30
C ASP A 210 -13.51 24.95 -58.00
N GLY A 211 -12.92 25.22 -56.82
CA GLY A 211 -13.54 24.98 -55.53
C GLY A 211 -13.41 23.53 -55.02
N THR A 212 -12.69 22.66 -55.73
CA THR A 212 -12.33 21.33 -55.21
C THR A 212 -11.21 21.43 -54.18
N ARG A 213 -11.11 20.46 -53.26
CA ARG A 213 -9.99 20.40 -52.31
C ARG A 213 -8.70 20.14 -53.07
N ALA A 214 -7.68 20.94 -52.78
CA ALA A 214 -6.36 20.75 -53.38
C ALA A 214 -5.65 19.54 -52.76
N ASP A 215 -5.04 18.72 -53.61
CA ASP A 215 -4.19 17.61 -53.18
C ASP A 215 -2.79 18.15 -52.87
N VAL A 216 -2.44 18.16 -51.59
CA VAL A 216 -1.16 18.71 -51.10
C VAL A 216 -0.54 17.74 -50.10
N ASP A 217 0.74 17.44 -50.31
CA ASP A 217 1.52 16.60 -49.41
C ASP A 217 1.90 17.37 -48.13
N GLY A 218 1.90 16.67 -47.01
CA GLY A 218 2.37 17.19 -45.72
C GLY A 218 1.29 17.35 -44.65
N PRO A 219 1.63 17.93 -43.49
CA PRO A 219 0.69 18.11 -42.38
C PRO A 219 -0.44 19.07 -42.74
N LYS A 220 -1.59 18.91 -42.06
CA LYS A 220 -2.78 19.77 -42.26
C LYS A 220 -2.40 21.27 -42.13
N PRO A 221 -2.82 22.16 -43.05
CA PRO A 221 -2.49 23.59 -43.02
C PRO A 221 -3.04 24.36 -41.81
N PHE A 222 -2.24 24.45 -40.73
CA PHE A 222 -2.52 25.28 -39.55
C PHE A 222 -1.75 26.60 -39.59
N PHE A 223 -2.31 27.63 -38.95
CA PHE A 223 -1.60 28.88 -38.68
C PHE A 223 -1.89 29.34 -37.24
N ALA A 224 -0.83 29.77 -36.55
CA ALA A 224 -0.81 30.02 -35.11
C ALA A 224 -1.26 28.78 -34.26
N ALA A 225 -0.99 28.79 -32.96
CA ALA A 225 -1.24 27.61 -32.12
C ALA A 225 -2.73 27.50 -31.74
N ALA A 226 -3.36 26.37 -32.07
CA ALA A 226 -4.78 26.11 -31.80
C ALA A 226 -5.04 25.18 -30.60
N ALA A 227 -3.99 24.72 -29.90
CA ALA A 227 -4.14 23.86 -28.73
C ALA A 227 -4.96 24.59 -27.64
N GLY A 228 -6.04 23.95 -27.18
CA GLY A 228 -7.01 24.55 -26.25
C GLY A 228 -7.92 25.64 -26.82
N CYS A 229 -7.83 25.97 -28.11
CA CYS A 229 -8.65 27.00 -28.77
C CYS A 229 -9.41 26.38 -29.95
N PRO A 230 -10.54 25.69 -29.72
CA PRO A 230 -11.29 25.07 -30.80
C PRO A 230 -11.97 26.10 -31.72
N ALA A 231 -12.40 25.68 -32.91
CA ALA A 231 -13.42 26.43 -33.64
C ALA A 231 -14.73 26.37 -32.85
N ARG A 232 -15.47 27.47 -32.77
CA ARG A 232 -16.76 27.53 -32.06
C ARG A 232 -17.83 28.05 -33.00
N PHE A 233 -18.85 27.23 -33.25
CA PHE A 233 -20.04 27.57 -34.03
C PHE A 233 -21.22 27.74 -33.09
N ALA A 234 -21.80 28.94 -33.06
CA ALA A 234 -22.87 29.30 -32.13
C ALA A 234 -24.14 28.46 -32.36
N ALA A 235 -24.84 28.13 -31.28
CA ALA A 235 -26.10 27.40 -31.36
C ALA A 235 -27.18 28.21 -32.09
N ARG A 236 -28.03 27.51 -32.84
CA ARG A 236 -29.33 28.03 -33.31
C ARG A 236 -30.45 27.79 -32.30
N ILE A 237 -30.22 26.87 -31.35
CA ILE A 237 -31.16 26.50 -30.28
C ILE A 237 -30.52 26.87 -28.93
N PRO A 238 -31.12 27.82 -28.16
CA PRO A 238 -30.67 28.15 -26.81
C PRO A 238 -30.64 26.93 -25.89
N ASP A 239 -29.72 26.90 -24.93
CA ASP A 239 -29.59 25.83 -23.91
C ASP A 239 -29.44 24.40 -24.45
N SER A 240 -29.13 24.25 -25.75
CA SER A 240 -28.83 22.95 -26.37
C SER A 240 -27.60 22.28 -25.75
N PRO A 241 -27.38 20.97 -25.93
CA PRO A 241 -26.08 20.35 -25.63
C PRO A 241 -24.92 21.01 -26.40
N LEU A 242 -23.69 20.89 -25.90
CA LEU A 242 -22.50 21.24 -26.66
C LEU A 242 -21.99 20.01 -27.41
N CYS A 243 -21.88 20.08 -28.73
CA CYS A 243 -21.25 19.04 -29.52
C CYS A 243 -19.77 19.37 -29.79
N ILE A 244 -18.89 18.38 -29.77
CA ILE A 244 -17.46 18.57 -30.09
C ILE A 244 -17.04 17.48 -31.06
N ALA A 245 -16.51 17.85 -32.22
CA ALA A 245 -16.01 16.92 -33.22
C ALA A 245 -14.50 17.09 -33.46
N GLU A 246 -13.87 16.04 -33.99
CA GLU A 246 -12.44 16.04 -34.29
C GLU A 246 -12.10 17.07 -35.39
N GLY A 247 -12.80 17.00 -36.52
CA GLY A 247 -12.58 17.85 -37.69
C GLY A 247 -13.64 18.93 -37.90
N PRO A 248 -13.31 20.01 -38.63
CA PRO A 248 -14.26 21.10 -38.92
C PRO A 248 -15.45 20.66 -39.78
N GLU A 249 -15.27 19.73 -40.73
CA GLU A 249 -16.35 19.25 -41.59
C GLU A 249 -17.39 18.46 -40.78
N SER A 250 -16.94 17.56 -39.90
CA SER A 250 -17.81 16.84 -38.95
C SER A 250 -18.54 17.78 -37.99
N ALA A 251 -17.85 18.79 -37.45
CA ALA A 251 -18.47 19.80 -36.59
C ALA A 251 -19.59 20.57 -37.33
N LEU A 252 -19.35 20.98 -38.57
CA LEU A 252 -20.35 21.65 -39.40
C LEU A 252 -21.53 20.74 -39.77
N SER A 253 -21.29 19.45 -40.04
CA SER A 253 -22.35 18.47 -40.26
C SER A 253 -23.26 18.32 -39.04
N VAL A 254 -22.68 18.23 -37.84
CA VAL A 254 -23.45 18.15 -36.58
C VAL A 254 -24.22 19.45 -36.33
N TRP A 255 -23.59 20.61 -36.55
CA TRP A 255 -24.24 21.92 -36.42
C TRP A 255 -25.41 22.09 -37.39
N LEU A 256 -25.23 21.70 -38.66
CA LEU A 256 -26.29 21.68 -39.67
C LEU A 256 -27.45 20.78 -39.23
N ALA A 257 -27.13 19.57 -38.75
CA ALA A 257 -28.13 18.56 -38.47
C ALA A 257 -28.93 18.81 -37.19
N THR A 258 -28.31 19.39 -36.15
CA THR A 258 -28.91 19.54 -34.82
C THR A 258 -29.28 20.97 -34.47
N GLY A 259 -28.56 21.96 -35.01
CA GLY A 259 -28.64 23.35 -34.57
C GLY A 259 -28.01 23.62 -33.20
N PHE A 260 -27.30 22.64 -32.63
CA PHE A 260 -26.61 22.79 -31.35
C PHE A 260 -25.35 23.65 -31.49
N GLU A 261 -24.82 24.13 -30.36
CA GLU A 261 -23.46 24.68 -30.35
C GLU A 261 -22.49 23.55 -30.69
N THR A 262 -21.60 23.77 -31.66
CA THR A 262 -20.65 22.73 -32.07
C THR A 262 -19.24 23.28 -32.16
N TRP A 263 -18.28 22.53 -31.63
CA TRP A 263 -16.86 22.86 -31.68
C TRP A 263 -16.07 21.89 -32.56
N ALA A 264 -14.98 22.37 -33.15
CA ALA A 264 -13.98 21.53 -33.82
C ALA A 264 -12.63 21.65 -33.12
N VAL A 265 -12.07 20.53 -32.65
CA VAL A 265 -10.77 20.52 -31.92
C VAL A 265 -9.56 20.44 -32.85
N PHE A 266 -9.78 20.23 -34.14
CA PHE A 266 -8.74 20.18 -35.17
C PHE A 266 -7.77 18.99 -35.06
N GLY A 267 -8.29 17.81 -34.75
CA GLY A 267 -7.54 16.55 -34.74
C GLY A 267 -7.38 15.91 -33.37
N VAL A 268 -7.05 14.62 -33.39
CA VAL A 268 -7.05 13.76 -32.19
C VAL A 268 -6.15 14.23 -31.04
N SER A 269 -5.02 14.89 -31.34
CA SER A 269 -4.09 15.38 -30.31
C SER A 269 -4.67 16.49 -29.44
N ASN A 270 -5.74 17.15 -29.89
CA ASN A 270 -6.29 18.33 -29.24
C ASN A 270 -7.49 18.01 -28.34
N TRP A 271 -8.04 16.78 -28.39
CA TRP A 271 -9.17 16.38 -27.54
C TRP A 271 -8.92 16.72 -26.08
N GLN A 272 -7.80 16.25 -25.51
CA GLN A 272 -7.47 16.46 -24.09
C GLN A 272 -7.32 17.95 -23.72
N SER A 273 -6.88 18.80 -24.65
CA SER A 273 -6.68 20.23 -24.41
C SER A 273 -7.97 21.06 -24.51
N ALA A 274 -9.06 20.48 -25.01
CA ALA A 274 -10.28 21.21 -25.26
C ALA A 274 -10.87 21.82 -23.97
N PRO A 275 -11.31 23.09 -23.99
CA PRO A 275 -11.86 23.78 -22.82
C PRO A 275 -13.32 23.37 -22.57
N ILE A 276 -13.57 22.07 -22.36
CA ILE A 276 -14.92 21.52 -22.17
C ILE A 276 -15.51 22.05 -20.85
N PRO A 277 -16.73 22.64 -20.86
CA PRO A 277 -17.38 23.19 -19.68
C PRO A 277 -17.85 22.10 -18.71
N THR A 278 -17.96 22.46 -17.42
CA THR A 278 -18.57 21.64 -16.36
C THR A 278 -19.97 22.19 -16.08
N GLY A 279 -21.01 21.35 -16.07
CA GLY A 279 -22.40 21.75 -15.79
C GLY A 279 -23.33 21.87 -17.01
N ARG A 280 -22.91 21.39 -18.19
CA ARG A 280 -23.75 21.26 -19.39
C ARG A 280 -23.48 19.90 -20.02
N LYS A 281 -24.50 19.29 -20.64
CA LYS A 281 -24.35 18.06 -21.44
C LYS A 281 -23.42 18.32 -22.63
N VAL A 282 -22.36 17.53 -22.75
CA VAL A 282 -21.38 17.60 -23.84
C VAL A 282 -21.37 16.29 -24.62
N ILE A 283 -21.58 16.38 -25.92
CA ILE A 283 -21.58 15.23 -26.84
C ILE A 283 -20.30 15.26 -27.66
N LEU A 284 -19.43 14.27 -27.46
CA LEU A 284 -18.21 14.06 -28.22
C LEU A 284 -18.54 13.22 -29.46
N CYS A 285 -18.13 13.70 -30.64
CA CYS A 285 -18.37 13.08 -31.93
C CYS A 285 -17.02 12.66 -32.55
N PRO A 286 -16.44 11.51 -32.16
CA PRO A 286 -15.17 11.03 -32.70
C PRO A 286 -15.32 10.41 -34.09
N ASP A 287 -14.20 10.33 -34.81
CA ASP A 287 -14.11 9.56 -36.06
C ASP A 287 -14.24 8.06 -35.76
N ARG A 288 -14.62 7.26 -36.77
CA ARG A 288 -14.85 5.82 -36.62
C ARG A 288 -13.56 5.00 -36.67
N ASP A 289 -12.73 5.16 -35.64
CA ASP A 289 -11.47 4.44 -35.45
C ASP A 289 -11.65 2.97 -35.01
N LEU A 290 -10.55 2.22 -35.04
CA LEU A 290 -10.48 0.87 -34.47
C LEU A 290 -10.45 0.97 -32.93
N PRO A 291 -11.30 0.22 -32.20
CA PRO A 291 -11.28 0.20 -30.74
C PRO A 291 -9.93 -0.25 -30.19
N GLU A 292 -9.54 0.33 -29.06
CA GLU A 292 -8.39 -0.12 -28.29
C GLU A 292 -8.58 -1.58 -27.83
N GLY A 293 -7.54 -2.41 -27.96
CA GLY A 293 -7.60 -3.83 -27.61
C GLY A 293 -8.08 -4.76 -28.73
N THR A 294 -8.22 -4.25 -29.96
CA THR A 294 -8.52 -5.09 -31.14
C THR A 294 -7.33 -5.98 -31.52
N HIS A 295 -6.11 -5.50 -31.27
CA HIS A 295 -4.87 -6.25 -31.47
C HIS A 295 -4.18 -6.58 -30.14
N ALA A 296 -3.32 -7.61 -30.15
CA ALA A 296 -2.53 -7.99 -28.99
C ALA A 296 -1.74 -6.77 -28.45
N PRO A 297 -1.69 -6.58 -27.12
CA PRO A 297 -0.94 -5.51 -26.49
C PRO A 297 0.49 -5.44 -27.05
N GLU A 298 1.00 -4.23 -27.26
CA GLU A 298 2.37 -3.94 -27.72
C GLU A 298 2.74 -4.33 -29.16
N SER A 299 1.83 -4.97 -29.92
CA SER A 299 2.09 -5.29 -31.33
C SER A 299 2.26 -4.01 -32.19
N GLU A 300 3.09 -4.08 -33.23
CA GLU A 300 3.27 -2.98 -34.19
C GLU A 300 1.95 -2.55 -34.84
N LYS A 301 1.02 -3.50 -35.03
CA LYS A 301 -0.33 -3.21 -35.51
C LYS A 301 -1.15 -2.42 -34.48
N ALA A 302 -1.09 -2.78 -33.19
CA ALA A 302 -1.73 -2.01 -32.12
C ALA A 302 -1.15 -0.59 -32.04
N LYS A 303 0.18 -0.43 -32.12
CA LYS A 303 0.84 0.89 -32.12
C LYS A 303 0.40 1.76 -33.30
N ALA A 304 0.34 1.20 -34.50
CA ALA A 304 0.01 1.94 -35.72
C ALA A 304 -1.50 2.22 -35.91
N LYS A 305 -2.39 1.30 -35.51
CA LYS A 305 -3.82 1.37 -35.86
C LYS A 305 -4.75 1.83 -34.73
N GLU A 306 -4.31 1.77 -33.48
CA GLU A 306 -5.14 2.12 -32.30
C GLU A 306 -4.68 3.41 -31.60
N ALA A 307 -3.68 4.12 -32.15
CA ALA A 307 -3.14 5.34 -31.53
C ALA A 307 -4.18 6.45 -31.35
N ALA A 308 -5.08 6.62 -32.31
CA ALA A 308 -6.14 7.62 -32.25
C ALA A 308 -7.18 7.29 -31.18
N ALA A 309 -7.65 6.03 -31.13
CA ALA A 309 -8.56 5.55 -30.09
C ALA A 309 -7.97 5.69 -28.69
N ARG A 310 -6.67 5.37 -28.49
CA ARG A 310 -5.98 5.60 -27.22
C ARG A 310 -5.95 7.07 -26.82
N ALA A 311 -5.63 7.97 -27.76
CA ALA A 311 -5.59 9.40 -27.50
C ALA A 311 -6.99 9.95 -27.16
N PHE A 312 -8.03 9.49 -27.85
CA PHE A 312 -9.43 9.83 -27.55
C PHE A 312 -9.87 9.30 -26.18
N ASN A 313 -9.65 8.02 -25.87
CA ASN A 313 -9.98 7.42 -24.57
C ASN A 313 -9.29 8.14 -23.41
N LYS A 314 -8.01 8.50 -23.58
CA LYS A 314 -7.26 9.29 -22.61
C LYS A 314 -7.87 10.68 -22.39
N ALA A 315 -8.34 11.33 -23.45
CA ALA A 315 -9.03 12.61 -23.36
C ALA A 315 -10.40 12.49 -22.68
N VAL A 316 -11.19 11.46 -23.01
CA VAL A 316 -12.46 11.15 -22.34
C VAL A 316 -12.23 10.97 -20.84
N ALA A 317 -11.25 10.15 -20.45
CA ALA A 317 -10.88 9.97 -19.04
C ALA A 317 -10.42 11.28 -18.39
N HIS A 318 -9.66 12.11 -19.10
CA HIS A 318 -9.25 13.43 -18.62
C HIS A 318 -10.44 14.35 -18.37
N HIS A 319 -11.40 14.45 -19.29
CA HIS A 319 -12.55 15.33 -19.12
C HIS A 319 -13.58 14.78 -18.12
N ALA A 320 -13.80 13.46 -18.09
CA ALA A 320 -14.59 12.80 -17.06
C ALA A 320 -13.99 13.07 -15.67
N SER A 321 -12.66 13.05 -15.52
CA SER A 321 -12.00 13.40 -14.25
C SER A 321 -12.28 14.81 -13.74
N ARG A 322 -12.72 15.73 -14.62
CA ARG A 322 -13.08 17.12 -14.29
C ARG A 322 -14.59 17.29 -14.07
N ASN A 323 -15.35 16.20 -13.94
CA ASN A 323 -16.81 16.22 -13.74
C ASN A 323 -17.59 16.84 -14.91
N CYS A 324 -17.13 16.61 -16.14
CA CYS A 324 -17.89 16.95 -17.35
C CYS A 324 -18.99 15.89 -17.60
N ASP A 325 -20.22 16.30 -17.91
CA ASP A 325 -21.31 15.41 -18.34
C ASP A 325 -21.09 15.01 -19.81
N LEU A 326 -20.34 13.92 -20.01
CA LEU A 326 -19.89 13.48 -21.33
C LEU A 326 -20.79 12.40 -21.91
N TRP A 327 -21.09 12.57 -23.19
CA TRP A 327 -21.81 11.62 -24.04
C TRP A 327 -21.00 11.40 -25.32
N ILE A 328 -21.13 10.24 -25.96
CA ILE A 328 -20.36 9.88 -27.14
C ILE A 328 -21.34 9.54 -28.28
N ALA A 329 -21.30 10.32 -29.35
CA ALA A 329 -22.08 10.10 -30.57
C ALA A 329 -21.18 9.48 -31.65
N THR A 330 -21.24 8.16 -31.79
CA THR A 330 -20.43 7.45 -32.78
C THR A 330 -21.03 7.53 -34.17
N ALA A 331 -20.22 7.84 -35.18
CA ALA A 331 -20.67 7.83 -36.57
C ALA A 331 -21.17 6.43 -36.98
N PRO A 332 -22.35 6.30 -37.61
CA PRO A 332 -22.91 5.03 -38.08
C PRO A 332 -22.22 4.55 -39.37
N GLU A 333 -20.89 4.44 -39.30
CA GLU A 333 -20.00 3.96 -40.34
C GLU A 333 -19.28 2.67 -39.88
N PRO A 334 -18.70 1.89 -40.80
CA PRO A 334 -17.97 0.67 -40.44
C PRO A 334 -16.83 0.96 -39.44
N VAL A 335 -16.70 0.13 -38.41
CA VAL A 335 -15.64 0.23 -37.39
C VAL A 335 -14.26 0.18 -38.05
N GLY A 336 -13.36 1.09 -37.68
CA GLY A 336 -12.01 1.16 -38.26
C GLY A 336 -11.91 1.80 -39.65
N SER A 337 -13.02 2.29 -40.21
CA SER A 337 -13.03 2.95 -41.52
C SER A 337 -12.41 4.35 -41.50
N LYS A 338 -12.24 4.96 -40.32
CA LYS A 338 -11.87 6.37 -40.13
C LYS A 338 -12.86 7.36 -40.75
N ARG A 339 -14.04 6.90 -41.14
CA ARG A 339 -15.11 7.76 -41.63
C ARG A 339 -15.75 8.51 -40.48
N ASP A 340 -16.28 9.68 -40.79
CA ASP A 340 -16.79 10.62 -39.80
C ASP A 340 -18.27 10.99 -40.04
N LEU A 341 -18.80 11.92 -39.25
CA LEU A 341 -20.21 12.35 -39.40
C LEU A 341 -20.45 13.18 -40.67
N ASN A 342 -19.42 13.73 -41.32
CA ASN A 342 -19.56 14.33 -42.64
C ASN A 342 -19.67 13.28 -43.75
N ASP A 343 -19.00 12.13 -43.63
CA ASP A 343 -19.23 11.00 -44.52
C ASP A 343 -20.65 10.43 -44.35
N THR A 344 -21.14 10.34 -43.10
CA THR A 344 -22.55 9.99 -42.83
C THR A 344 -23.52 10.99 -43.47
N LEU A 345 -23.24 12.30 -43.37
CA LEU A 345 -24.06 13.34 -44.00
C LEU A 345 -24.17 13.15 -45.52
N GLN A 346 -23.05 12.90 -46.20
CA GLN A 346 -23.03 12.71 -47.66
C GLN A 346 -23.71 11.42 -48.09
N ARG A 347 -23.57 10.33 -47.32
CA ARG A 347 -24.13 9.02 -47.65
C ARG A 347 -25.63 8.92 -47.35
N ALA A 348 -26.08 9.44 -46.21
CA ALA A 348 -27.41 9.18 -45.64
C ALA A 348 -28.20 10.43 -45.26
N GLY A 349 -27.64 11.62 -45.48
CA GLY A 349 -28.33 12.90 -45.29
C GLY A 349 -28.40 13.36 -43.83
N VAL A 350 -29.02 14.53 -43.66
CA VAL A 350 -29.08 15.27 -42.39
C VAL A 350 -29.73 14.47 -41.25
N GLN A 351 -30.77 13.70 -41.55
CA GLN A 351 -31.50 12.92 -40.54
C GLN A 351 -30.65 11.81 -39.93
N ALA A 352 -29.74 11.19 -40.68
CA ALA A 352 -28.84 10.16 -40.16
C ALA A 352 -27.83 10.72 -39.16
N VAL A 353 -27.31 11.93 -39.42
CA VAL A 353 -26.41 12.62 -38.48
C VAL A 353 -27.17 13.02 -37.21
N ARG A 354 -28.39 13.55 -37.35
CA ARG A 354 -29.24 13.89 -36.20
C ARG A 354 -29.53 12.67 -35.34
N ALA A 355 -29.95 11.55 -35.95
CA ALA A 355 -30.21 10.30 -35.23
C ALA A 355 -28.96 9.78 -34.50
N ALA A 356 -27.77 9.88 -35.09
CA ALA A 356 -26.52 9.48 -34.44
C ALA A 356 -26.17 10.34 -33.21
N VAL A 357 -26.45 11.64 -33.25
CA VAL A 357 -26.23 12.55 -32.11
C VAL A 357 -27.29 12.35 -31.02
N GLU A 358 -28.54 12.09 -31.40
CA GLU A 358 -29.64 11.79 -30.46
C GLU A 358 -29.44 10.43 -29.77
N ALA A 359 -28.87 9.45 -30.49
CA ALA A 359 -28.50 8.13 -29.98
C ALA A 359 -27.14 8.12 -29.26
N ALA A 360 -26.58 9.28 -28.89
CA ALA A 360 -25.34 9.34 -28.13
C ALA A 360 -25.47 8.52 -26.83
N GLU A 361 -24.44 7.75 -26.52
CA GLU A 361 -24.37 6.95 -25.30
C GLU A 361 -23.64 7.74 -24.21
N ARG A 362 -24.03 7.51 -22.94
CA ARG A 362 -23.37 8.17 -21.82
C ARG A 362 -21.93 7.68 -21.71
N GLY A 363 -20.98 8.62 -21.63
CA GLY A 363 -19.57 8.31 -21.40
C GLY A 363 -19.32 7.77 -19.98
N PRO A 364 -18.09 7.34 -19.65
CA PRO A 364 -17.76 6.83 -18.33
C PRO A 364 -18.11 7.85 -17.25
N GLU A 365 -18.80 7.41 -16.20
CA GLU A 365 -19.12 8.28 -15.07
C GLU A 365 -17.83 8.84 -14.47
N PRO A 366 -17.84 10.13 -14.07
CA PRO A 366 -16.73 10.67 -13.30
C PRO A 366 -16.60 9.78 -12.06
N PRO A 367 -15.45 9.15 -11.82
CA PRO A 367 -15.21 8.60 -10.51
C PRO A 367 -15.30 9.78 -9.54
N GLU A 368 -16.02 9.61 -8.43
CA GLU A 368 -16.15 10.69 -7.45
C GLU A 368 -14.75 11.20 -7.08
N ARG A 369 -14.62 12.44 -6.64
CA ARG A 369 -13.32 12.94 -6.21
C ARG A 369 -13.44 13.72 -4.92
N ASP A 370 -12.44 13.55 -4.06
CA ASP A 370 -12.32 14.38 -2.87
C ASP A 370 -12.00 15.83 -3.25
N ARG A 371 -12.08 16.73 -2.26
CA ARG A 371 -11.75 18.17 -2.40
C ARG A 371 -10.32 18.46 -2.89
N LYS A 372 -9.45 17.45 -3.01
CA LYS A 372 -8.08 17.53 -3.54
C LYS A 372 -7.93 16.89 -4.92
N GLY A 373 -9.04 16.52 -5.58
CA GLY A 373 -9.06 15.96 -6.93
C GLY A 373 -8.63 14.49 -7.00
N ARG A 374 -8.62 13.75 -5.89
CA ARG A 374 -8.30 12.31 -5.86
C ARG A 374 -9.56 11.50 -6.04
N PHE A 375 -9.50 10.42 -6.81
CA PHE A 375 -10.59 9.45 -6.97
C PHE A 375 -11.16 9.03 -5.59
N THR A 376 -12.47 9.15 -5.44
CA THR A 376 -13.39 8.67 -4.42
C THR A 376 -14.53 7.97 -5.15
N GLY A 377 -15.39 7.28 -4.42
CA GLY A 377 -16.39 6.37 -4.98
C GLY A 377 -16.26 5.02 -4.29
N PRO A 378 -17.35 4.29 -4.10
CA PRO A 378 -17.29 2.99 -3.44
C PRO A 378 -16.33 2.11 -4.22
N SER A 379 -15.20 1.76 -3.59
CA SER A 379 -14.28 0.77 -4.17
C SER A 379 -14.86 -0.64 -4.19
N LEU A 380 -16.10 -0.78 -3.71
CA LEU A 380 -16.83 -2.01 -3.60
C LEU A 380 -17.69 -2.21 -4.85
N GLN A 381 -17.37 -3.24 -5.61
CA GLN A 381 -18.19 -3.70 -6.73
C GLN A 381 -18.97 -4.95 -6.30
N PRO A 382 -20.10 -5.30 -6.94
CA PRO A 382 -20.74 -6.58 -6.69
C PRO A 382 -19.77 -7.74 -6.95
N PHE A 383 -19.68 -8.68 -6.00
CA PHE A 383 -18.80 -9.83 -6.15
C PHE A 383 -19.41 -10.84 -7.15
N THR A 384 -18.69 -11.16 -8.22
CA THR A 384 -19.15 -12.07 -9.29
C THR A 384 -18.55 -13.47 -9.21
N GLY A 385 -17.66 -13.73 -8.24
CA GLY A 385 -17.04 -15.03 -8.01
C GLY A 385 -17.82 -15.92 -7.03
N THR A 386 -17.30 -17.13 -6.79
CA THR A 386 -17.72 -17.96 -5.65
C THR A 386 -17.03 -17.47 -4.39
N ALA A 387 -17.80 -17.10 -3.37
CA ALA A 387 -17.22 -16.64 -2.12
C ALA A 387 -16.46 -17.82 -1.50
N PRO A 388 -15.22 -17.62 -1.00
CA PRO A 388 -14.52 -18.69 -0.31
C PRO A 388 -15.39 -19.16 0.87
N ASP A 389 -15.54 -20.48 1.02
CA ASP A 389 -16.26 -21.07 2.14
C ASP A 389 -15.50 -20.76 3.44
N ALA A 390 -15.87 -19.66 4.07
CA ALA A 390 -15.30 -19.24 5.33
C ALA A 390 -15.81 -20.11 6.48
N GLY A 391 -16.85 -20.93 6.29
CA GLY A 391 -17.67 -21.43 7.39
C GLY A 391 -18.58 -20.33 7.95
N LYS A 392 -19.71 -20.72 8.56
CA LYS A 392 -20.58 -19.75 9.25
C LYS A 392 -20.01 -19.47 10.64
N PRO A 393 -19.69 -18.21 10.98
CA PRO A 393 -19.32 -17.84 12.34
C PRO A 393 -20.42 -18.25 13.32
N THR A 394 -20.03 -18.72 14.51
CA THR A 394 -20.96 -19.13 15.56
C THR A 394 -20.86 -18.22 16.79
N ASP A 395 -21.74 -18.40 17.77
CA ASP A 395 -21.62 -17.71 19.05
C ASP A 395 -20.39 -18.21 19.83
N LEU A 396 -19.95 -17.39 20.81
CA LEU A 396 -18.74 -17.66 21.58
C LEU A 396 -18.76 -19.01 22.31
N SER A 397 -19.92 -19.43 22.83
CA SER A 397 -20.02 -20.66 23.61
C SER A 397 -19.86 -21.89 22.71
N THR A 398 -20.55 -21.89 21.57
CA THR A 398 -20.44 -22.95 20.55
C THR A 398 -19.03 -23.04 19.99
N ALA A 399 -18.42 -21.90 19.64
CA ALA A 399 -17.05 -21.87 19.13
C ALA A 399 -16.04 -22.41 20.15
N ARG A 400 -16.18 -22.06 21.44
CA ARG A 400 -15.31 -22.61 22.51
C ARG A 400 -15.48 -24.10 22.72
N MET A 401 -16.73 -24.61 22.72
CA MET A 401 -16.99 -26.04 22.83
C MET A 401 -16.37 -26.80 21.67
N LYS A 402 -16.50 -26.27 20.45
CA LYS A 402 -15.85 -26.86 19.27
C LYS A 402 -14.32 -26.86 19.40
N THR A 403 -13.71 -25.73 19.76
CA THR A 403 -12.25 -25.65 19.99
C THR A 403 -11.78 -26.65 21.04
N ALA A 404 -12.51 -26.80 22.15
CA ALA A 404 -12.18 -27.79 23.18
C ALA A 404 -12.29 -29.23 22.66
N ALA A 405 -13.35 -29.55 21.91
CA ALA A 405 -13.52 -30.87 21.29
C ALA A 405 -12.42 -31.18 20.27
N ASP A 406 -12.05 -30.22 19.42
CA ASP A 406 -10.98 -30.37 18.43
C ASP A 406 -9.61 -30.59 19.13
N ILE A 407 -9.31 -29.84 20.20
CA ILE A 407 -8.07 -30.03 20.99
C ILE A 407 -8.08 -31.39 21.70
N GLN A 408 -9.21 -31.80 22.27
CA GLN A 408 -9.33 -33.11 22.92
C GLN A 408 -9.08 -34.23 21.90
N SER A 409 -9.72 -34.16 20.73
CA SER A 409 -9.50 -35.11 19.64
C SER A 409 -8.03 -35.15 19.19
N ALA A 410 -7.37 -33.99 19.13
CA ALA A 410 -5.95 -33.91 18.81
C ALA A 410 -5.08 -34.59 19.88
N LEU A 411 -5.36 -34.35 21.16
CA LEU A 411 -4.65 -34.99 22.28
C LEU A 411 -4.87 -36.50 22.28
N ASP A 412 -6.10 -36.97 22.02
CA ASP A 412 -6.42 -38.40 21.94
C ASP A 412 -5.66 -39.06 20.77
N ALA A 413 -5.66 -38.45 19.58
CA ALA A 413 -4.87 -38.93 18.43
C ALA A 413 -3.37 -38.97 18.72
N CYS A 414 -2.84 -38.01 19.47
CA CYS A 414 -1.44 -38.00 19.90
C CYS A 414 -1.15 -39.12 20.92
N ALA A 415 -2.08 -39.41 21.83
CA ALA A 415 -1.94 -40.44 22.85
C ALA A 415 -2.07 -41.87 22.28
N GLU A 416 -2.84 -42.04 21.20
CA GLU A 416 -3.02 -43.33 20.50
C GLU A 416 -1.83 -43.70 19.60
N TRP A 417 -0.92 -42.76 19.31
CA TRP A 417 0.25 -43.03 18.49
C TRP A 417 1.25 -43.92 19.24
N ASP A 418 1.58 -45.08 18.67
CA ASP A 418 2.40 -46.13 19.27
C ASP A 418 3.90 -45.97 19.03
N GLY A 419 4.31 -44.90 18.33
CA GLY A 419 5.70 -44.67 17.94
C GLY A 419 6.05 -45.16 16.53
N GLU A 420 5.15 -45.87 15.84
CA GLU A 420 5.37 -46.37 14.49
C GLU A 420 4.78 -45.44 13.42
N GLY A 421 5.44 -45.34 12.26
CA GLY A 421 4.98 -44.52 11.14
C GLY A 421 5.18 -43.00 11.32
N LEU A 422 4.38 -42.21 10.60
CA LEU A 422 4.43 -40.75 10.68
C LEU A 422 3.64 -40.28 11.90
N ALA A 423 4.30 -39.53 12.78
CA ALA A 423 3.65 -38.94 13.93
C ALA A 423 2.50 -37.99 13.50
N PRO A 424 1.33 -38.05 14.16
CA PRO A 424 0.20 -37.19 13.81
C PRO A 424 0.53 -35.71 14.04
N VAL A 425 0.07 -34.87 13.11
CA VAL A 425 0.18 -33.41 13.20
C VAL A 425 -1.21 -32.80 13.06
N VAL A 426 -1.64 -32.07 14.08
CA VAL A 426 -2.98 -31.45 14.11
C VAL A 426 -2.86 -29.94 14.31
N ALA A 427 -3.40 -29.18 13.37
CA ALA A 427 -3.46 -27.72 13.42
C ALA A 427 -4.83 -27.24 13.89
N ILE A 428 -4.85 -26.47 14.97
CA ILE A 428 -6.06 -25.89 15.56
C ILE A 428 -6.15 -24.41 15.16
N LYS A 429 -6.87 -24.16 14.05
CA LYS A 429 -7.18 -22.82 13.55
C LYS A 429 -8.43 -22.26 14.24
N SER A 430 -8.27 -21.81 15.47
CA SER A 430 -9.33 -21.19 16.26
C SER A 430 -9.15 -19.68 16.34
N ASP A 431 -10.21 -18.92 16.05
CA ASP A 431 -10.15 -17.45 16.11
C ASP A 431 -9.61 -16.92 17.45
N PRO A 432 -8.90 -15.77 17.44
CA PRO A 432 -8.36 -15.19 18.65
C PRO A 432 -9.44 -14.92 19.71
N GLY A 433 -9.11 -15.13 20.99
CA GLY A 433 -10.05 -14.91 22.11
C GLY A 433 -10.89 -16.13 22.52
N LEU A 434 -10.87 -17.21 21.73
CA LEU A 434 -11.49 -18.49 22.11
C LEU A 434 -10.77 -19.19 23.28
N GLY A 435 -9.52 -18.83 23.54
CA GLY A 435 -8.76 -19.34 24.69
C GLY A 435 -7.98 -20.62 24.42
N LYS A 436 -7.63 -20.90 23.15
CA LYS A 436 -6.92 -22.12 22.71
C LYS A 436 -5.83 -22.59 23.66
N SER A 437 -4.83 -21.75 23.97
CA SER A 437 -3.71 -22.09 24.85
C SER A 437 -4.14 -22.41 26.28
N ARG A 438 -5.18 -21.73 26.79
CA ARG A 438 -5.74 -21.96 28.12
C ARG A 438 -6.48 -23.30 28.16
N ILE A 439 -7.36 -23.53 27.19
CA ILE A 439 -8.13 -24.78 27.04
C ILE A 439 -7.17 -25.96 26.90
N THR A 440 -6.13 -25.86 26.08
CA THR A 440 -5.12 -26.92 25.94
C THR A 440 -4.47 -27.26 27.28
N ARG A 441 -4.07 -26.27 28.08
CA ARG A 441 -3.47 -26.54 29.42
C ARG A 441 -4.47 -27.18 30.39
N GLU A 442 -5.73 -26.75 30.37
CA GLU A 442 -6.80 -27.35 31.18
C GLU A 442 -7.06 -28.82 30.79
N LEU A 443 -7.06 -29.14 29.50
CA LEU A 443 -7.21 -30.52 29.01
C LEU A 443 -5.96 -31.38 29.27
N LEU A 444 -4.74 -30.80 29.19
CA LEU A 444 -3.51 -31.49 29.57
C LEU A 444 -3.51 -31.88 31.05
N GLN A 445 -4.04 -31.04 31.93
CA GLN A 445 -4.16 -31.36 33.36
C GLN A 445 -5.10 -32.56 33.59
N GLN A 446 -6.18 -32.67 32.81
CA GLN A 446 -7.08 -33.82 32.84
C GLN A 446 -6.40 -35.09 32.27
N ALA A 447 -5.58 -34.93 31.23
CA ALA A 447 -4.83 -36.02 30.62
C ALA A 447 -3.69 -36.56 31.52
N GLU A 448 -2.98 -35.68 32.25
CA GLU A 448 -1.95 -36.06 33.23
C GLU A 448 -2.55 -36.91 34.35
N ASN A 449 -3.70 -36.50 34.89
CA ASN A 449 -4.44 -37.24 35.91
C ASN A 449 -4.93 -38.63 35.45
N SER A 450 -5.04 -38.86 34.14
CA SER A 450 -5.47 -40.14 33.56
C SER A 450 -4.31 -41.01 33.04
N GLY A 451 -3.07 -40.53 33.10
CA GLY A 451 -1.87 -41.27 32.65
C GLY A 451 -1.80 -41.53 31.15
N ARG A 452 -2.55 -40.76 30.34
CA ARG A 452 -2.74 -41.01 28.89
C ARG A 452 -1.58 -40.54 28.00
N ILE A 453 -0.76 -39.61 28.46
CA ILE A 453 0.36 -39.06 27.68
C ILE A 453 1.67 -39.66 28.20
N PHE A 454 2.43 -40.30 27.32
CA PHE A 454 3.76 -40.83 27.63
C PHE A 454 4.82 -39.73 27.52
N GLY A 455 5.64 -39.52 28.55
CA GLY A 455 6.72 -38.53 28.54
C GLY A 455 6.26 -37.07 28.69
N ASP A 456 7.20 -36.14 28.53
CA ASP A 456 6.98 -34.70 28.73
C ASP A 456 6.26 -34.05 27.55
N VAL A 457 5.44 -33.05 27.86
CA VAL A 457 4.81 -32.19 26.85
C VAL A 457 5.66 -30.95 26.68
N HIS A 458 6.26 -30.77 25.51
CA HIS A 458 7.00 -29.56 25.19
C HIS A 458 6.06 -28.51 24.61
N PHE A 459 5.82 -27.42 25.35
CA PHE A 459 4.92 -26.35 25.00
C PHE A 459 5.71 -25.10 24.57
N TYR A 460 5.80 -24.87 23.25
CA TYR A 460 6.51 -23.76 22.65
C TYR A 460 5.63 -22.51 22.56
N ALA A 461 5.97 -21.49 23.34
CA ALA A 461 5.35 -20.17 23.32
C ALA A 461 6.13 -19.18 22.43
N PRO A 462 5.53 -18.09 21.94
CA PRO A 462 6.19 -17.12 21.06
C PRO A 462 7.43 -16.46 21.67
N SER A 463 7.44 -16.31 23.00
CA SER A 463 8.52 -15.66 23.74
C SER A 463 8.68 -16.27 25.14
N LEU A 464 9.85 -16.07 25.75
CA LEU A 464 10.11 -16.54 27.11
C LEU A 464 9.15 -15.92 28.14
N LYS A 465 8.75 -14.66 27.95
CA LYS A 465 7.74 -14.01 28.81
C LYS A 465 6.39 -14.74 28.76
N LEU A 466 5.97 -15.18 27.57
CA LEU A 466 4.71 -15.93 27.42
C LEU A 466 4.83 -17.37 27.92
N ALA A 467 6.03 -17.94 27.89
CA ALA A 467 6.31 -19.21 28.56
C ALA A 467 6.15 -19.08 30.08
N ASP A 468 6.66 -17.98 30.69
CA ASP A 468 6.46 -17.68 32.12
C ASP A 468 4.97 -17.49 32.46
N GLU A 469 4.23 -16.69 31.69
CA GLU A 469 2.77 -16.54 31.87
C GLU A 469 2.02 -17.88 31.72
N GLY A 470 2.52 -18.78 30.87
CA GLY A 470 1.98 -20.13 30.70
C GLY A 470 2.23 -21.03 31.91
N ALA A 471 3.42 -20.93 32.51
CA ALA A 471 3.79 -21.62 33.73
C ALA A 471 2.98 -21.12 34.94
N GLU A 472 2.79 -19.80 35.09
CA GLU A 472 1.92 -19.23 36.14
C GLU A 472 0.49 -19.79 36.06
N HIS A 473 -0.05 -19.91 34.84
CA HIS A 473 -1.36 -20.53 34.67
C HIS A 473 -1.35 -22.03 34.98
N ALA A 474 -0.31 -22.76 34.57
CA ALA A 474 -0.14 -24.18 34.87
C ALA A 474 -0.10 -24.43 36.39
N GLU A 475 0.65 -23.60 37.13
CA GLU A 475 0.69 -23.61 38.59
C GLU A 475 -0.71 -23.41 39.19
N SER A 476 -1.47 -22.42 38.69
CA SER A 476 -2.81 -22.11 39.20
C SER A 476 -3.85 -23.24 39.04
N ILE A 477 -3.63 -24.17 38.10
CA ILE A 477 -4.50 -25.33 37.85
C ILE A 477 -3.91 -26.65 38.38
N GLY A 478 -2.75 -26.60 39.05
CA GLY A 478 -2.06 -27.76 39.61
C GLY A 478 -1.42 -28.68 38.56
N LEU A 479 -1.03 -28.15 37.40
CA LEU A 479 -0.34 -28.88 36.34
C LEU A 479 1.18 -28.90 36.61
N THR A 480 1.80 -30.08 36.57
CA THR A 480 3.25 -30.21 36.75
C THR A 480 3.96 -29.52 35.59
N HIS A 481 4.86 -28.57 35.88
CA HIS A 481 5.46 -27.74 34.85
C HIS A 481 6.91 -27.35 35.16
N ALA A 482 7.61 -26.93 34.11
CA ALA A 482 8.92 -26.29 34.18
C ALA A 482 9.09 -25.29 33.03
N VAL A 483 9.91 -24.25 33.21
CA VAL A 483 10.25 -23.30 32.15
C VAL A 483 11.69 -23.53 31.69
N THR A 484 11.87 -23.87 30.40
CA THR A 484 13.20 -24.03 29.81
C THR A 484 13.75 -22.67 29.36
N ARG A 485 14.96 -22.34 29.80
CA ARG A 485 15.69 -21.10 29.50
C ARG A 485 17.01 -21.42 28.80
N GLY A 486 17.29 -20.73 27.70
CA GLY A 486 18.57 -20.87 26.99
C GLY A 486 19.77 -20.31 27.79
N ARG A 487 20.99 -20.70 27.40
CA ARG A 487 22.25 -20.35 28.09
C ARG A 487 22.45 -18.86 28.36
N LEU A 488 21.98 -18.00 27.46
CA LEU A 488 22.11 -16.53 27.53
C LEU A 488 20.91 -15.85 28.19
N ALA A 489 19.84 -16.59 28.52
CA ALA A 489 18.69 -16.04 29.20
C ALA A 489 19.06 -15.72 30.65
N LYS A 490 18.34 -14.76 31.26
CA LYS A 490 18.49 -14.44 32.67
C LYS A 490 17.70 -15.44 33.53
N ASN A 491 18.30 -15.86 34.63
CA ASN A 491 17.65 -16.56 35.72
C ASN A 491 16.76 -15.55 36.49
N PRO A 492 15.46 -15.80 36.64
CA PRO A 492 14.55 -14.88 37.32
C PRO A 492 14.82 -14.74 38.83
N ALA A 493 15.38 -15.76 39.48
CA ALA A 493 15.69 -15.73 40.90
C ALA A 493 16.97 -14.93 41.22
N THR A 494 17.99 -15.02 40.38
CA THR A 494 19.30 -14.39 40.63
C THR A 494 19.58 -13.15 39.77
N GLY A 495 18.89 -13.00 38.64
CA GLY A 495 19.15 -11.95 37.65
C GLY A 495 20.38 -12.17 36.76
N GLU A 496 21.19 -13.20 37.06
CA GLU A 496 22.38 -13.60 36.30
C GLU A 496 22.02 -14.48 35.08
N THR A 497 22.96 -14.72 34.17
CA THR A 497 22.74 -15.60 33.01
C THR A 497 22.68 -17.07 33.43
N MET A 498 21.85 -17.87 32.75
CA MET A 498 21.74 -19.32 33.04
C MET A 498 23.09 -20.05 32.90
N CYS A 499 23.94 -19.62 31.97
CA CYS A 499 25.33 -20.08 31.83
C CYS A 499 26.28 -19.14 32.57
N ALA A 500 27.22 -19.70 33.35
CA ALA A 500 28.29 -18.95 34.01
C ALA A 500 29.42 -18.50 33.04
N ARG A 501 29.39 -18.97 31.78
CA ARG A 501 30.28 -18.58 30.68
C ARG A 501 29.47 -18.13 29.45
N PRO A 502 28.70 -17.03 29.56
CA PRO A 502 27.75 -16.64 28.51
C PRO A 502 28.45 -16.16 27.24
N GLU A 503 29.55 -15.42 27.37
CA GLU A 503 30.28 -14.87 26.22
C GLU A 503 30.93 -15.98 25.38
N GLU A 504 31.61 -16.93 26.01
CA GLU A 504 32.24 -18.06 25.34
C GLU A 504 31.18 -18.96 24.68
N ALA A 505 30.07 -19.23 25.38
CA ALA A 505 28.96 -20.01 24.83
C ALA A 505 28.34 -19.36 23.59
N GLU A 506 28.15 -18.04 23.60
CA GLU A 506 27.65 -17.30 22.44
C GLU A 506 28.65 -17.37 21.26
N ARG A 507 29.94 -17.19 21.53
CA ARG A 507 31.00 -17.24 20.51
C ARG A 507 31.10 -18.63 19.86
N VAL A 508 31.09 -19.69 20.66
CA VAL A 508 31.09 -21.08 20.17
C VAL A 508 29.83 -21.38 19.35
N ALA A 509 28.65 -20.94 19.80
CA ALA A 509 27.42 -21.09 19.05
C ALA A 509 27.47 -20.35 17.70
N LYS A 510 27.99 -19.10 17.67
CA LYS A 510 28.16 -18.30 16.44
C LYS A 510 29.15 -18.94 15.44
N LEU A 511 30.09 -19.75 15.91
CA LEU A 511 31.00 -20.55 15.08
C LEU A 511 30.37 -21.83 14.53
N GLY A 512 29.13 -22.15 14.90
CA GLY A 512 28.46 -23.40 14.52
C GLY A 512 29.00 -24.64 15.25
N GLN A 513 29.73 -24.46 16.35
CA GLN A 513 30.25 -25.56 17.17
C GLN A 513 29.21 -25.97 18.23
N PRO A 514 29.05 -27.28 18.54
CA PRO A 514 28.13 -27.74 19.58
C PRO A 514 28.62 -27.27 20.95
N VAL A 515 27.88 -26.34 21.57
CA VAL A 515 28.28 -25.71 22.84
C VAL A 515 28.49 -26.73 23.95
N LYS A 516 27.63 -27.76 24.05
CA LYS A 516 27.77 -28.81 25.07
C LYS A 516 29.08 -29.58 24.93
N ALA A 517 29.34 -30.15 23.76
CA ALA A 517 30.54 -30.95 23.47
C ALA A 517 31.84 -30.11 23.40
N THR A 518 31.73 -28.78 23.27
CA THR A 518 32.89 -27.89 23.18
C THR A 518 33.24 -27.25 24.53
N LEU A 519 32.24 -26.72 25.24
CA LEU A 519 32.43 -25.89 26.44
C LEU A 519 31.90 -26.50 27.73
N CYS A 520 30.98 -27.47 27.67
CA CYS A 520 30.38 -28.02 28.90
C CYS A 520 31.09 -29.28 29.35
N ILE A 521 31.20 -30.27 28.46
CA ILE A 521 31.72 -31.60 28.78
C ILE A 521 32.23 -32.28 27.52
N ALA A 522 33.40 -32.90 27.59
CA ALA A 522 33.91 -33.75 26.53
C ALA A 522 35.09 -34.61 27.00
N GLU A 523 35.29 -35.73 26.33
CA GLU A 523 36.40 -36.67 26.59
C GLU A 523 37.70 -36.18 25.95
N ASP A 524 38.84 -36.39 26.60
CA ASP A 524 40.16 -36.18 26.01
C ASP A 524 40.70 -37.39 25.26
N ASP A 525 41.89 -37.25 24.66
CA ASP A 525 42.50 -38.29 23.82
C ASP A 525 42.83 -39.58 24.61
N GLN A 526 42.75 -39.53 25.94
CA GLN A 526 42.91 -40.69 26.84
C GLN A 526 41.57 -41.25 27.32
N GLY A 527 40.45 -40.73 26.82
CA GLY A 527 39.09 -41.09 27.24
C GLY A 527 38.68 -40.51 28.59
N MET A 528 39.43 -39.54 29.13
CA MET A 528 39.06 -38.90 30.41
C MET A 528 38.07 -37.76 30.18
N GLU A 529 37.00 -37.76 30.95
CA GLU A 529 35.96 -36.74 30.88
C GLU A 529 36.46 -35.39 31.47
N ARG A 530 36.42 -34.34 30.64
CA ARG A 530 36.81 -32.98 31.01
C ARG A 530 35.57 -32.09 31.06
N LYS A 531 35.35 -31.44 32.21
CA LYS A 531 34.14 -30.65 32.50
C LYS A 531 34.44 -29.17 32.65
N CYS A 532 33.48 -28.33 32.29
CA CYS A 532 33.47 -26.92 32.67
C CYS A 532 33.66 -26.77 34.20
N PRO A 533 34.43 -25.79 34.69
CA PRO A 533 34.60 -25.59 36.15
C PRO A 533 33.27 -25.34 36.88
N PHE A 534 32.24 -24.88 36.16
CA PHE A 534 30.91 -24.63 36.69
C PHE A 534 29.91 -25.76 36.40
N TYR A 535 30.35 -26.89 35.82
CA TYR A 535 29.45 -27.90 35.24
C TYR A 535 28.38 -28.42 36.22
N ASP A 536 28.78 -28.77 37.44
CA ASP A 536 27.88 -29.35 38.44
C ASP A 536 26.93 -28.33 39.08
N MET A 537 27.30 -27.04 39.05
CA MET A 537 26.50 -25.93 39.60
C MET A 537 25.88 -25.03 38.52
N CYS A 538 25.93 -25.46 37.26
CA CYS A 538 25.44 -24.67 36.14
C CYS A 538 23.91 -24.67 36.12
N GLU A 539 23.29 -23.52 36.40
CA GLU A 539 21.84 -23.35 36.39
C GLU A 539 21.19 -23.79 35.07
N HIS A 540 21.85 -23.53 33.93
CA HIS A 540 21.38 -24.03 32.64
C HIS A 540 21.30 -25.56 32.58
N ARG A 541 22.18 -26.29 33.25
CA ARG A 541 22.15 -27.77 33.27
C ARG A 541 21.13 -28.26 34.29
N ARG A 542 21.10 -27.65 35.48
CA ARG A 542 20.22 -28.01 36.58
C ARG A 542 18.74 -27.98 36.19
N GLN A 543 18.30 -27.04 35.35
CA GLN A 543 16.91 -26.99 34.88
C GLN A 543 16.43 -28.27 34.14
N PHE A 544 17.35 -29.10 33.63
CA PHE A 544 17.01 -30.37 32.96
C PHE A 544 17.11 -31.58 33.88
N ILE A 545 17.78 -31.44 35.04
CA ILE A 545 18.04 -32.53 35.99
C ILE A 545 17.11 -32.42 37.20
N ASP A 546 16.92 -31.21 37.69
CA ASP A 546 16.11 -30.88 38.86
C ASP A 546 14.62 -30.72 38.47
N LEU A 547 14.15 -31.54 37.52
CA LEU A 547 12.75 -31.55 37.08
C LEU A 547 11.86 -32.32 38.09
N PRO A 548 10.58 -31.94 38.25
CA PRO A 548 9.64 -32.66 39.12
C PRO A 548 9.51 -34.15 38.76
N GLU A 549 9.23 -35.02 39.74
CA GLU A 549 8.94 -36.44 39.48
C GLU A 549 7.68 -36.61 38.62
N GLY A 550 7.65 -37.64 37.76
CA GLY A 550 6.55 -37.87 36.80
C GLY A 550 6.70 -37.04 35.53
N ASN A 551 5.68 -37.02 34.65
CA ASN A 551 5.69 -36.21 33.42
C ASN A 551 5.48 -34.72 33.76
N ALA A 552 5.97 -33.81 32.91
CA ALA A 552 5.79 -32.38 33.11
C ALA A 552 5.52 -31.66 31.79
N VAL A 553 4.82 -30.53 31.88
CA VAL A 553 4.67 -29.59 30.76
C VAL A 553 5.83 -28.59 30.78
N ARG A 554 6.68 -28.69 29.75
CA ARG A 554 7.89 -27.89 29.60
C ARG A 554 7.61 -26.69 28.72
N PHE A 555 7.49 -25.53 29.33
CA PHE A 555 7.27 -24.26 28.62
C PHE A 555 8.58 -23.74 28.07
N GLU A 556 8.64 -23.55 26.75
CA GLU A 556 9.85 -23.14 26.04
C GLU A 556 9.56 -21.98 25.10
N ALA A 557 10.57 -21.16 24.79
CA ALA A 557 10.43 -20.18 23.71
C ALA A 557 10.59 -20.88 22.35
N LEU A 558 9.78 -20.50 21.36
CA LEU A 558 9.79 -21.08 20.01
C LEU A 558 11.16 -21.14 19.31
N PRO A 559 12.09 -20.17 19.50
CA PRO A 559 13.45 -20.28 18.96
C PRO A 559 14.22 -21.52 19.44
N TYR A 560 13.77 -22.19 20.50
CA TYR A 560 14.39 -23.39 21.06
C TYR A 560 13.95 -24.69 20.36
N LEU A 561 12.92 -24.66 19.50
CA LEU A 561 12.33 -25.85 18.87
C LEU A 561 13.35 -26.76 18.14
N ASN A 562 14.37 -26.17 17.49
CA ASN A 562 15.37 -26.92 16.74
C ASN A 562 16.69 -27.12 17.50
N LEU A 563 16.72 -26.82 18.81
CA LEU A 563 17.92 -26.99 19.62
C LEU A 563 18.00 -28.44 20.15
N PRO A 564 19.11 -29.15 19.93
CA PRO A 564 19.26 -30.54 20.36
C PRO A 564 19.37 -30.72 21.89
N ASP A 565 19.68 -29.66 22.63
CA ASP A 565 19.93 -29.68 24.09
C ASP A 565 18.63 -29.71 24.94
N ALA A 566 17.43 -29.62 24.34
CA ALA A 566 16.19 -29.38 25.10
C ALA A 566 15.73 -30.58 25.96
N ALA A 567 16.21 -31.81 25.73
CA ALA A 567 15.62 -33.03 26.29
C ALA A 567 16.63 -33.94 27.01
N GLU A 568 17.63 -33.40 27.71
CA GLU A 568 18.51 -34.24 28.53
C GLU A 568 17.70 -35.05 29.56
N GLY A 569 17.57 -36.36 29.35
CA GLY A 569 17.16 -37.34 30.37
C GLY A 569 15.68 -37.70 30.46
N ARG A 570 14.77 -37.08 29.68
CA ARG A 570 13.33 -37.39 29.68
C ARG A 570 12.76 -37.51 28.27
N ALA A 571 11.94 -38.53 28.04
CA ALA A 571 11.28 -38.74 26.76
C ALA A 571 10.25 -37.62 26.50
N ILE A 572 10.17 -37.14 25.26
CA ILE A 572 9.14 -36.19 24.83
C ILE A 572 7.95 -37.02 24.32
N GLY A 573 6.76 -36.71 24.81
CA GLY A 573 5.52 -37.30 24.34
C GLY A 573 4.86 -36.55 23.20
N ILE A 574 4.72 -35.23 23.37
CA ILE A 574 3.98 -34.36 22.46
C ILE A 574 4.67 -33.01 22.38
N ARG A 575 4.70 -32.41 21.20
CA ARG A 575 5.06 -30.99 21.02
C ARG A 575 3.82 -30.14 20.74
N ILE A 576 3.65 -29.07 21.49
CA ILE A 576 2.57 -28.10 21.28
C ILE A 576 3.22 -26.78 20.90
N ILE A 577 2.82 -26.20 19.77
CA ILE A 577 3.41 -24.97 19.23
C ILE A 577 2.31 -23.89 19.19
N ASP A 578 2.39 -22.93 20.11
CA ASP A 578 1.39 -21.84 20.27
C ASP A 578 1.82 -20.54 19.59
N GLU A 579 2.09 -20.61 18.29
CA GLU A 579 2.35 -19.47 17.39
C GLU A 579 2.50 -19.95 15.94
N SER A 580 2.47 -19.02 14.99
CA SER A 580 3.03 -19.27 13.65
C SER A 580 4.54 -19.57 13.72
N PHE A 581 4.95 -20.81 13.46
CA PHE A 581 6.35 -21.24 13.58
C PHE A 581 7.22 -21.06 12.34
N TRP A 582 6.63 -20.99 11.15
CA TRP A 582 7.36 -20.99 9.88
C TRP A 582 8.42 -19.88 9.79
N ARG A 583 8.17 -18.69 10.37
CA ARG A 583 9.14 -17.58 10.43
C ARG A 583 10.38 -17.94 11.24
N ALA A 584 10.20 -18.68 12.33
CA ALA A 584 11.30 -19.13 13.18
C ALA A 584 12.16 -20.20 12.50
N MET A 585 11.69 -20.81 11.41
CA MET A 585 12.43 -21.80 10.63
C MET A 585 13.30 -21.18 9.54
N GLY A 586 12.88 -20.05 8.96
CA GLY A 586 13.60 -19.39 7.87
C GLY A 586 14.99 -18.85 8.27
N ARG A 587 15.96 -18.98 7.36
CA ARG A 587 17.35 -18.53 7.54
C ARG A 587 17.87 -17.92 6.25
N GLU A 588 18.71 -16.90 6.38
CA GLU A 588 19.42 -16.31 5.25
C GLU A 588 20.86 -15.97 5.63
N ALA A 589 21.73 -15.96 4.62
CA ALA A 589 23.09 -15.48 4.74
C ALA A 589 23.54 -14.76 3.47
N THR A 590 24.51 -13.85 3.62
CA THR A 590 25.18 -13.18 2.51
C THR A 590 26.65 -13.56 2.51
N ILE A 591 27.12 -14.15 1.42
CA ILE A 591 28.50 -14.58 1.20
C ILE A 591 29.11 -13.67 0.15
N THR A 592 30.26 -13.05 0.41
CA THR A 592 30.96 -12.31 -0.65
C THR A 592 31.63 -13.30 -1.60
N LEU A 593 31.75 -12.99 -2.89
CA LEU A 593 32.49 -13.87 -3.81
C LEU A 593 33.93 -14.08 -3.33
N ASP A 594 34.59 -13.04 -2.80
CA ASP A 594 35.93 -13.18 -2.22
C ASP A 594 35.97 -14.18 -1.04
N ALA A 595 34.91 -14.20 -0.22
CA ALA A 595 34.80 -15.15 0.88
C ALA A 595 34.58 -16.56 0.35
N LEU A 596 33.75 -16.73 -0.69
CA LEU A 596 33.54 -18.02 -1.33
C LEU A 596 34.86 -18.57 -1.92
N LEU A 597 35.67 -17.69 -2.51
CA LEU A 597 36.97 -17.97 -3.13
C LEU A 597 38.16 -18.00 -2.15
N SER A 598 37.94 -17.78 -0.87
CA SER A 598 39.03 -17.80 0.13
C SER A 598 39.62 -19.21 0.27
N PRO A 599 40.94 -19.40 0.38
CA PRO A 599 41.51 -20.73 0.65
C PRO A 599 40.90 -21.38 1.89
N ARG A 600 40.58 -22.68 1.82
CA ARG A 600 40.09 -23.44 2.98
C ARG A 600 41.26 -24.01 3.78
N SER A 601 41.13 -24.09 5.10
CA SER A 601 42.15 -24.69 5.96
C SER A 601 42.06 -26.22 5.95
N GLU A 602 43.22 -26.88 5.88
CA GLU A 602 43.34 -28.33 6.04
C GLU A 602 42.97 -28.79 7.47
N GLY A 603 43.03 -27.93 8.48
CA GLY A 603 42.74 -28.29 9.87
C GLY A 603 43.72 -29.31 10.47
N LYS A 604 43.38 -29.89 11.64
CA LYS A 604 44.16 -30.95 12.30
C LYS A 604 43.60 -32.33 11.93
N CYS A 605 44.25 -33.06 11.03
CA CYS A 605 43.83 -34.42 10.65
C CYS A 605 44.38 -35.49 11.59
N LYS A 606 43.61 -36.55 11.85
CA LYS A 606 44.01 -37.68 12.72
C LYS A 606 45.13 -38.55 12.12
N SER A 607 45.40 -38.44 10.82
CA SER A 607 46.43 -39.19 10.08
C SER A 607 46.84 -38.48 8.78
N ASP A 608 47.98 -38.85 8.21
CA ASP A 608 48.46 -38.31 6.93
C ASP A 608 47.58 -38.71 5.75
N THR A 609 47.00 -39.92 5.77
CA THR A 609 46.04 -40.37 4.74
C THR A 609 44.79 -39.48 4.72
N LYS A 610 44.22 -39.22 5.90
CA LYS A 610 43.06 -38.32 6.05
C LYS A 610 43.39 -36.89 5.66
N ARG A 611 44.65 -36.47 5.83
CA ARG A 611 45.13 -35.18 5.36
C ARG A 611 45.16 -35.11 3.84
N ALA A 612 45.75 -36.09 3.17
CA ALA A 612 45.81 -36.14 1.70
C ALA A 612 44.41 -36.18 1.06
N GLU A 613 43.48 -36.99 1.61
CA GLU A 613 42.07 -37.03 1.18
C GLU A 613 41.42 -35.64 1.27
N ARG A 614 41.60 -34.96 2.40
CA ARG A 614 41.03 -33.61 2.64
C ARG A 614 41.64 -32.56 1.73
N THR A 615 42.94 -32.60 1.48
CA THR A 615 43.61 -31.68 0.56
C THR A 615 43.05 -31.83 -0.86
N GLY A 616 42.77 -33.07 -1.30
CA GLY A 616 42.09 -33.33 -2.58
C GLY A 616 40.70 -32.70 -2.64
N VAL A 617 39.85 -32.97 -1.64
CA VAL A 617 38.50 -32.38 -1.55
C VAL A 617 38.53 -30.85 -1.54
N ILE A 618 39.48 -30.24 -0.83
CA ILE A 618 39.63 -28.78 -0.80
C ILE A 618 40.04 -28.24 -2.18
N ALA A 619 40.92 -28.93 -2.91
CA ALA A 619 41.33 -28.53 -4.25
C ALA A 619 40.13 -28.54 -5.23
N ASP A 620 39.33 -29.60 -5.21
CA ASP A 620 38.15 -29.74 -6.06
C ASP A 620 37.06 -28.71 -5.69
N LEU A 621 36.82 -28.50 -4.40
CA LEU A 621 35.92 -27.45 -3.90
C LEU A 621 36.34 -26.08 -4.41
N MET A 622 37.64 -25.77 -4.33
CA MET A 622 38.16 -24.47 -4.77
C MET A 622 38.08 -24.30 -6.29
N ALA A 623 38.31 -25.36 -7.06
CA ALA A 623 38.12 -25.35 -8.51
C ALA A 623 36.64 -25.09 -8.87
N CYS A 624 35.72 -25.80 -8.24
CA CYS A 624 34.28 -25.61 -8.42
C CYS A 624 33.83 -24.18 -8.05
N ALA A 625 34.28 -23.67 -6.89
CA ALA A 625 33.98 -22.30 -6.45
C ALA A 625 34.51 -21.24 -7.44
N GLY A 626 35.69 -21.47 -8.02
CA GLY A 626 36.27 -20.64 -9.08
C GLY A 626 35.40 -20.61 -10.34
N ASN A 627 34.95 -21.79 -10.79
CA ASN A 627 34.05 -21.92 -11.95
C ASN A 627 32.72 -21.22 -11.71
N ILE A 628 32.11 -21.42 -10.54
CA ILE A 628 30.87 -20.74 -10.12
C ILE A 628 31.04 -19.22 -10.16
N ALA A 629 32.10 -18.69 -9.54
CA ALA A 629 32.32 -17.26 -9.51
C ALA A 629 32.51 -16.66 -10.91
N ALA A 630 33.20 -17.37 -11.81
CA ALA A 630 33.35 -16.97 -13.20
C ALA A 630 32.02 -16.99 -13.96
N THR A 631 31.20 -18.03 -13.77
CA THR A 631 29.87 -18.16 -14.40
C THR A 631 28.91 -17.07 -13.94
N LEU A 632 28.82 -16.82 -12.63
CA LEU A 632 27.97 -15.76 -12.06
C LEU A 632 28.36 -14.37 -12.57
N ARG A 633 29.66 -14.06 -12.67
CA ARG A 633 30.14 -12.77 -13.21
C ARG A 633 29.82 -12.56 -14.69
N ARG A 634 29.66 -13.63 -15.46
CA ARG A 634 29.19 -13.58 -16.85
C ARG A 634 27.67 -13.48 -16.99
N GLY A 635 26.93 -13.55 -15.89
CA GLY A 635 25.46 -13.56 -15.89
C GLY A 635 24.84 -14.87 -16.37
N ALA A 636 25.61 -15.97 -16.39
CA ALA A 636 25.11 -17.29 -16.77
C ALA A 636 24.48 -18.04 -15.57
N PRO A 637 23.53 -18.96 -15.81
CA PRO A 637 22.94 -19.79 -14.77
C PRO A 637 23.99 -20.54 -13.94
N ILE A 638 23.80 -20.59 -12.63
CA ILE A 638 24.79 -21.22 -11.72
C ILE A 638 25.00 -22.71 -12.01
N MET A 639 23.96 -23.40 -12.48
CA MET A 639 24.02 -24.83 -12.79
C MET A 639 25.01 -25.15 -13.93
N ASP A 640 25.25 -24.21 -14.85
CA ASP A 640 26.24 -24.38 -15.92
C ASP A 640 27.67 -24.51 -15.38
N ALA A 641 27.94 -24.02 -14.17
CA ALA A 641 29.23 -24.15 -13.52
C ALA A 641 29.48 -25.53 -12.90
N LEU A 642 28.44 -26.38 -12.82
CA LEU A 642 28.48 -27.69 -12.17
C LEU A 642 28.70 -28.85 -13.15
N ASP A 643 28.96 -28.56 -14.43
CA ASP A 643 29.29 -29.61 -15.39
C ASP A 643 30.49 -30.44 -14.91
N GLY A 644 30.31 -31.76 -14.87
CA GLY A 644 31.28 -32.71 -14.32
C GLY A 644 31.26 -32.90 -12.79
N TYR A 645 30.38 -32.24 -12.05
CA TYR A 645 30.18 -32.46 -10.60
C TYR A 645 28.84 -33.14 -10.31
N THR A 646 28.80 -33.94 -9.24
CA THR A 646 27.62 -34.69 -8.79
C THR A 646 27.05 -34.13 -7.48
N ALA A 647 25.84 -34.57 -7.11
CA ALA A 647 25.25 -34.24 -5.80
C ALA A 647 26.14 -34.70 -4.64
N GLU A 648 26.81 -35.86 -4.76
CA GLU A 648 27.71 -36.37 -3.71
C GLU A 648 28.97 -35.49 -3.56
N ASP A 649 29.46 -34.88 -4.65
CA ASP A 649 30.55 -33.90 -4.59
C ASP A 649 30.11 -32.66 -3.81
N MET A 650 28.92 -32.13 -4.09
CA MET A 650 28.36 -30.98 -3.36
C MET A 650 28.16 -31.29 -1.87
N ARG A 651 27.67 -32.49 -1.54
CA ARG A 651 27.56 -32.99 -0.16
C ARG A 651 28.92 -33.02 0.54
N THR A 652 29.94 -33.50 -0.16
CA THR A 652 31.31 -33.57 0.33
C THR A 652 31.88 -32.17 0.57
N PHE A 653 31.61 -31.22 -0.32
CA PHE A 653 32.00 -29.82 -0.15
C PHE A 653 31.27 -29.16 1.03
N ALA A 654 29.97 -29.40 1.19
CA ALA A 654 29.19 -28.91 2.33
C ALA A 654 29.76 -29.40 3.67
N LYS A 655 30.15 -30.68 3.76
CA LYS A 655 30.83 -31.26 4.93
C LYS A 655 32.20 -30.62 5.17
N ALA A 656 32.98 -30.40 4.11
CA ALA A 656 34.30 -29.78 4.21
C ALA A 656 34.26 -28.34 4.77
N GLU A 657 33.17 -27.59 4.51
CA GLU A 657 32.93 -26.27 5.10
C GLU A 657 32.58 -26.32 6.59
N ARG A 658 31.84 -27.33 7.05
CA ARG A 658 31.42 -27.46 8.46
C ARG A 658 32.59 -28.00 9.29
N TRP A 659 33.26 -27.12 10.04
CA TRP A 659 34.32 -27.47 11.01
C TRP A 659 33.86 -28.36 12.19
N GLY A 660 32.65 -28.93 12.13
CA GLY A 660 32.04 -29.70 13.22
C GLY A 660 32.77 -31.01 13.57
N GLU A 661 33.68 -31.49 12.72
CA GLU A 661 34.52 -32.66 13.02
C GLU A 661 35.86 -32.33 13.69
N TYR A 662 36.20 -31.04 13.82
CA TYR A 662 37.45 -30.59 14.43
C TYR A 662 37.14 -29.78 15.67
N ARG A 663 37.29 -30.43 16.82
CA ARG A 663 37.23 -29.79 18.13
C ARG A 663 38.18 -28.59 18.16
N LEU A 664 37.68 -27.44 18.63
CA LEU A 664 38.54 -26.29 18.92
C LEU A 664 39.67 -26.73 19.89
N PRO A 665 40.87 -26.13 19.81
CA PRO A 665 42.05 -26.62 20.52
C PRO A 665 42.03 -26.27 22.02
N PHE A 666 40.93 -26.56 22.71
CA PHE A 666 40.76 -26.43 24.16
C PHE A 666 39.78 -27.49 24.70
N PHE A 667 39.85 -27.70 26.01
CA PHE A 667 38.93 -28.54 26.78
C PHE A 667 37.99 -27.66 27.62
N PRO A 668 36.80 -28.17 28.01
CA PRO A 668 35.84 -27.42 28.83
C PRO A 668 36.41 -26.80 30.11
N ASP A 669 37.42 -27.40 30.73
CA ASP A 669 38.08 -26.93 31.95
C ASP A 669 39.14 -25.84 31.70
N ALA A 670 39.42 -25.47 30.45
CA ALA A 670 40.35 -24.41 30.11
C ALA A 670 39.92 -23.05 30.71
N ASP A 671 40.91 -22.20 31.00
CA ASP A 671 40.68 -20.82 31.43
C ASP A 671 40.22 -19.93 30.27
N ALA A 672 39.68 -18.75 30.59
CA ALA A 672 39.12 -17.82 29.61
C ALA A 672 40.16 -17.33 28.57
N ASN A 673 41.43 -17.14 28.95
CA ASN A 673 42.46 -16.67 28.02
C ASN A 673 42.83 -17.75 27.00
N THR A 674 42.90 -19.01 27.44
CA THR A 674 43.12 -20.17 26.58
C THR A 674 41.96 -20.34 25.60
N ILE A 675 40.72 -20.24 26.06
CA ILE A 675 39.51 -20.30 25.21
C ILE A 675 39.52 -19.15 24.19
N ASP A 676 39.77 -17.92 24.64
CA ASP A 676 39.80 -16.74 23.76
C ASP A 676 40.90 -16.84 22.68
N SER A 677 42.09 -17.32 23.06
CA SER A 677 43.22 -17.52 22.15
C SER A 677 42.93 -18.57 21.08
N ALA A 678 42.10 -19.56 21.40
CA ALA A 678 41.65 -20.58 20.46
C ALA A 678 40.48 -20.12 19.58
N LEU A 679 39.56 -19.30 20.12
CA LEU A 679 38.39 -18.80 19.39
C LEU A 679 38.76 -17.73 18.36
N LYS A 680 39.65 -16.79 18.69
CA LYS A 680 40.01 -15.67 17.80
C LYS A 680 40.44 -16.11 16.38
N PRO A 681 41.36 -17.09 16.21
CA PRO A 681 41.71 -17.59 14.89
C PRO A 681 40.54 -18.28 14.17
N ALA A 682 39.73 -19.05 14.90
CA ALA A 682 38.56 -19.73 14.32
C ALA A 682 37.50 -18.72 13.85
N GLU A 683 37.26 -17.64 14.61
CA GLU A 683 36.35 -16.55 14.23
C GLU A 683 36.82 -15.80 12.98
N ALA A 684 38.13 -15.62 12.82
CA ALA A 684 38.71 -14.99 11.63
C ALA A 684 38.56 -15.85 10.37
N HIS A 685 38.73 -17.17 10.46
CA HIS A 685 38.68 -18.08 9.31
C HIS A 685 37.27 -18.60 8.98
N ASN A 686 36.39 -18.70 9.98
CA ASN A 686 35.17 -19.51 9.90
C ASN A 686 33.86 -18.70 9.89
N ARG A 687 33.92 -17.36 9.83
CA ARG A 687 32.76 -16.46 10.02
C ARG A 687 31.56 -16.75 9.11
N GLN A 688 31.77 -17.43 7.97
CA GLN A 688 30.72 -17.75 7.00
C GLN A 688 30.61 -19.25 6.66
N ALA A 689 31.27 -20.14 7.41
CA ALA A 689 31.28 -21.56 7.06
C ALA A 689 29.90 -22.21 7.06
N GLY A 690 29.04 -21.91 8.04
CA GLY A 690 27.66 -22.41 8.03
C GLY A 690 26.90 -21.97 6.77
N ALA A 691 27.08 -20.72 6.34
CA ALA A 691 26.48 -20.20 5.12
C ALA A 691 27.04 -20.85 3.85
N LYS A 692 28.36 -21.07 3.78
CA LYS A 692 29.02 -21.77 2.65
C LYS A 692 28.60 -23.23 2.58
N ALA A 693 28.52 -23.91 3.73
CA ALA A 693 28.02 -25.28 3.78
C ALA A 693 26.60 -25.38 3.25
N GLN A 694 25.74 -24.42 3.61
CA GLN A 694 24.38 -24.37 3.10
C GLN A 694 24.32 -24.02 1.61
N PHE A 695 25.21 -23.14 1.13
CA PHE A 695 25.34 -22.84 -0.30
C PHE A 695 25.56 -24.13 -1.10
N TRP A 696 26.52 -24.97 -0.69
CA TRP A 696 26.77 -26.27 -1.33
C TRP A 696 25.59 -27.24 -1.16
N ALA A 697 24.98 -27.31 0.03
CA ALA A 697 23.80 -28.17 0.26
C ALA A 697 22.59 -27.78 -0.60
N ASN A 698 22.43 -26.50 -0.93
CA ASN A 698 21.38 -26.06 -1.85
C ASN A 698 21.67 -26.53 -3.30
N LEU A 699 22.95 -26.58 -3.71
CA LEU A 699 23.36 -27.11 -5.02
C LEU A 699 23.25 -28.65 -5.08
N GLU A 700 23.58 -29.34 -3.98
CA GLU A 700 23.34 -30.77 -3.81
C GLU A 700 21.86 -31.10 -4.08
N ALA A 701 20.95 -30.43 -3.36
CA ALA A 701 19.52 -30.65 -3.52
C ALA A 701 19.03 -30.35 -4.94
N ALA A 702 19.60 -29.33 -5.60
CA ALA A 702 19.29 -29.00 -6.99
C ALA A 702 19.66 -30.12 -7.96
N LEU A 703 20.86 -30.69 -7.79
CA LEU A 703 21.35 -31.82 -8.60
C LEU A 703 20.54 -33.10 -8.35
N GLU A 704 20.16 -33.39 -7.10
CA GLU A 704 19.33 -34.56 -6.76
C GLU A 704 17.92 -34.47 -7.36
N THR A 705 17.34 -33.27 -7.37
CA THR A 705 15.95 -33.04 -7.81
C THR A 705 15.83 -32.63 -9.27
N GLY A 706 16.95 -32.34 -9.96
CA GLY A 706 16.97 -31.84 -11.33
C GLY A 706 16.45 -30.41 -11.49
N VAL A 707 16.40 -29.63 -10.41
CA VAL A 707 15.94 -28.23 -10.43
C VAL A 707 17.03 -27.34 -11.02
N VAL A 708 16.72 -26.66 -12.12
CA VAL A 708 17.67 -25.78 -12.83
C VAL A 708 17.54 -24.30 -12.47
N ASP A 709 16.34 -23.83 -12.10
CA ASP A 709 16.10 -22.45 -11.68
C ASP A 709 16.13 -22.34 -10.14
N LEU A 710 17.35 -22.20 -9.60
CA LEU A 710 17.58 -22.03 -8.18
C LEU A 710 17.30 -20.60 -7.73
N GLN A 711 16.26 -20.45 -6.91
CA GLN A 711 15.84 -19.16 -6.38
C GLN A 711 16.29 -18.95 -4.92
N ASN A 712 16.78 -19.98 -4.24
CA ASN A 712 17.40 -19.88 -2.91
C ASN A 712 18.89 -19.48 -2.94
N ILE A 713 19.46 -19.28 -4.13
CA ILE A 713 20.80 -18.72 -4.33
C ILE A 713 20.66 -17.51 -5.26
N VAL A 714 20.96 -16.31 -4.78
CA VAL A 714 20.78 -15.06 -5.54
C VAL A 714 22.10 -14.31 -5.64
N PHE A 715 22.61 -14.15 -6.84
CA PHE A 715 23.79 -13.33 -7.11
C PHE A 715 23.41 -11.86 -7.21
N LEU A 716 24.13 -11.00 -6.47
CA LEU A 716 23.95 -9.55 -6.45
C LEU A 716 25.30 -8.88 -6.73
N PRO A 717 25.58 -8.51 -7.99
CA PRO A 717 26.83 -7.81 -8.35
C PRO A 717 26.85 -6.40 -7.76
N GLY A 718 28.01 -5.97 -7.25
CA GLY A 718 28.18 -4.63 -6.68
C GLY A 718 27.27 -4.29 -5.49
N TYR A 719 26.81 -5.31 -4.75
CA TYR A 719 25.95 -5.14 -3.58
C TYR A 719 26.61 -4.27 -2.50
N ARG A 720 25.83 -3.35 -1.94
CA ARG A 720 26.26 -2.46 -0.86
C ARG A 720 25.41 -2.72 0.39
N PRO A 721 25.95 -3.41 1.42
CA PRO A 721 25.26 -3.62 2.69
C PRO A 721 24.79 -2.31 3.34
N GLN A 722 25.58 -1.24 3.20
CA GLN A 722 25.22 0.11 3.61
C GLN A 722 25.53 1.09 2.48
N LYS A 723 24.83 2.23 2.42
CA LYS A 723 25.10 3.26 1.39
C LYS A 723 26.55 3.78 1.40
N THR A 724 27.25 3.60 2.52
CA THR A 724 28.63 4.01 2.78
C THR A 724 29.66 2.91 2.53
N SER A 725 29.25 1.65 2.39
CA SER A 725 30.18 0.53 2.16
C SER A 725 30.61 0.46 0.69
N ASP A 726 31.82 -0.06 0.47
CA ASP A 726 32.30 -0.40 -0.86
C ASP A 726 31.40 -1.46 -1.49
N PRO A 727 31.12 -1.35 -2.81
CA PRO A 727 30.36 -2.34 -3.53
C PRO A 727 31.14 -3.65 -3.59
N ARG A 728 30.47 -4.77 -3.33
CA ARG A 728 31.07 -6.11 -3.43
C ARG A 728 30.10 -7.06 -4.10
N ASP A 729 30.63 -7.98 -4.88
CA ASP A 729 29.85 -9.07 -5.43
C ASP A 729 29.49 -10.05 -4.32
N VAL A 730 28.19 -10.33 -4.15
CA VAL A 730 27.71 -11.24 -3.12
C VAL A 730 26.73 -12.26 -3.67
N VAL A 731 26.67 -13.39 -2.99
CA VAL A 731 25.65 -14.42 -3.14
C VAL A 731 24.82 -14.45 -1.86
N LYS A 732 23.51 -14.25 -1.99
CA LYS A 732 22.56 -14.50 -0.91
C LYS A 732 22.10 -15.95 -0.97
N VAL A 733 22.08 -16.59 0.18
CA VAL A 733 21.68 -17.99 0.35
C VAL A 733 20.51 -18.04 1.31
N TYR A 734 19.44 -18.71 0.91
CA TYR A 734 18.21 -18.86 1.68
C TYR A 734 17.96 -20.34 1.97
N TRP A 735 17.47 -20.64 3.17
CA TRP A 735 17.07 -21.99 3.56
C TRP A 735 16.12 -21.94 4.75
N SER A 736 15.57 -23.09 5.12
CA SER A 736 14.81 -23.23 6.36
C SER A 736 15.35 -24.43 7.15
N ALA A 737 15.32 -24.29 8.47
CA ALA A 737 15.56 -25.41 9.37
C ALA A 737 14.30 -26.28 9.41
N GLN A 738 14.47 -27.60 9.35
CA GLN A 738 13.36 -28.54 9.49
C GLN A 738 13.06 -28.76 10.97
N PRO A 739 11.81 -28.56 11.42
CA PRO A 739 11.46 -28.84 12.80
C PRO A 739 11.43 -30.36 13.07
N PRO A 740 11.61 -30.79 14.33
CA PRO A 740 11.54 -32.21 14.68
C PRO A 740 10.17 -32.81 14.35
N ARG A 741 10.17 -34.06 13.88
CA ARG A 741 8.99 -34.87 13.50
C ARG A 741 8.97 -36.24 14.18
N ASP A 742 9.76 -36.38 15.23
CA ASP A 742 9.98 -37.59 16.04
C ASP A 742 8.84 -37.90 17.00
N VAL A 743 7.94 -36.96 17.27
CA VAL A 743 6.78 -37.14 18.16
C VAL A 743 5.56 -36.37 17.62
N PRO A 744 4.32 -36.67 18.07
CA PRO A 744 3.12 -35.95 17.70
C PRO A 744 3.21 -34.43 17.92
N VAL A 745 2.58 -33.66 17.04
CA VAL A 745 2.62 -32.19 17.07
C VAL A 745 1.22 -31.57 17.03
N ILE A 746 0.92 -30.68 17.96
CA ILE A 746 -0.27 -29.84 17.95
C ILE A 746 0.11 -28.39 17.66
N LEU A 747 -0.36 -27.84 16.55
CA LEU A 747 -0.13 -26.45 16.15
C LEU A 747 -1.31 -25.59 16.59
N LEU A 748 -1.13 -24.74 17.59
CA LEU A 748 -2.13 -23.78 18.06
C LEU A 748 -1.90 -22.43 17.39
N ASP A 749 -2.44 -22.25 16.19
CA ASP A 749 -2.28 -21.02 15.41
C ASP A 749 -3.63 -20.53 14.89
N ALA A 750 -4.09 -19.37 15.39
CA ALA A 750 -5.36 -18.78 14.99
C ALA A 750 -5.36 -18.37 13.50
N ASP A 751 -4.18 -18.04 12.97
CA ASP A 751 -3.96 -17.60 11.61
C ASP A 751 -3.48 -18.75 10.70
N ALA A 752 -3.46 -20.01 11.17
CA ALA A 752 -2.89 -21.17 10.45
C ALA A 752 -3.24 -21.22 8.95
N ASP A 753 -2.25 -21.51 8.12
CA ASP A 753 -2.37 -21.66 6.67
C ASP A 753 -1.61 -22.89 6.20
N SER A 754 -2.31 -23.84 5.57
CA SER A 754 -1.71 -25.10 5.11
C SER A 754 -0.56 -24.87 4.14
N THR A 755 -0.61 -23.83 3.30
CA THR A 755 0.48 -23.49 2.38
C THR A 755 1.79 -23.26 3.12
N LEU A 756 1.73 -22.72 4.34
CA LEU A 756 2.91 -22.43 5.18
C LEU A 756 3.29 -23.57 6.11
N ILE A 757 2.38 -24.50 6.38
CA ILE A 757 2.60 -25.67 7.25
C ILE A 757 3.17 -26.85 6.44
N ASP A 758 2.63 -27.10 5.25
CA ASP A 758 2.97 -28.25 4.40
C ASP A 758 4.48 -28.45 4.14
N PRO A 759 5.29 -27.40 3.94
CA PRO A 759 6.75 -27.56 3.76
C PRO A 759 7.46 -28.17 4.98
N PHE A 760 6.87 -28.08 6.17
CA PHE A 760 7.46 -28.49 7.44
C PHE A 760 6.74 -29.67 8.09
N TYR A 761 5.42 -29.78 7.91
CA TYR A 761 4.60 -30.86 8.41
C TYR A 761 3.59 -31.25 7.31
N PRO A 762 4.01 -32.08 6.34
CA PRO A 762 3.13 -32.54 5.29
C PRO A 762 2.01 -33.41 5.88
N SER A 763 0.83 -33.39 5.25
CA SER A 763 -0.34 -34.19 5.66
C SER A 763 -0.91 -33.87 7.04
N HIS A 764 -0.73 -32.65 7.53
CA HIS A 764 -1.36 -32.20 8.78
C HIS A 764 -2.89 -32.18 8.67
N GLU A 765 -3.57 -32.58 9.74
CA GLU A 765 -5.00 -32.34 9.89
C GLU A 765 -5.22 -30.89 10.35
N MET A 766 -6.28 -30.22 9.89
CA MET A 766 -6.60 -28.86 10.32
C MET A 766 -8.05 -28.73 10.73
N HIS A 767 -8.28 -28.42 12.00
CA HIS A 767 -9.60 -28.07 12.53
C HIS A 767 -9.77 -26.57 12.58
N ARG A 768 -11.00 -26.10 12.31
CA ARG A 768 -11.35 -24.68 12.27
C ARG A 768 -12.48 -24.36 13.23
N ALA A 769 -12.34 -23.29 14.00
CA ALA A 769 -13.40 -22.73 14.83
C ALA A 769 -13.43 -21.22 14.68
N GLN A 770 -14.62 -20.68 14.35
CA GLN A 770 -14.84 -19.27 14.11
C GLN A 770 -15.93 -18.70 14.99
N VAL A 771 -15.76 -17.44 15.37
CA VAL A 771 -16.68 -16.73 16.25
C VAL A 771 -17.05 -15.38 15.68
N THR A 772 -18.33 -15.01 15.80
CA THR A 772 -18.78 -13.69 15.38
C THR A 772 -18.23 -12.63 16.33
N PRO A 773 -17.48 -11.61 15.85
CA PRO A 773 -17.00 -10.54 16.71
C PRO A 773 -18.18 -9.67 17.20
N ASN A 774 -18.21 -9.31 18.48
CA ASN A 774 -19.18 -8.36 19.02
C ASN A 774 -18.69 -6.92 18.80
N ALA A 775 -18.64 -6.50 17.54
CA ALA A 775 -18.11 -5.20 17.13
C ALA A 775 -18.97 -4.50 16.07
N ASP A 776 -18.87 -3.18 16.03
CA ASP A 776 -19.23 -2.32 14.91
C ASP A 776 -17.96 -2.01 14.12
N VAL A 777 -17.84 -2.57 12.92
CA VAL A 777 -16.61 -2.53 12.11
C VAL A 777 -16.79 -1.58 10.93
N VAL A 778 -15.99 -0.52 10.88
CA VAL A 778 -15.99 0.51 9.85
C VAL A 778 -14.74 0.38 8.99
N TYR A 779 -14.89 0.21 7.68
CA TYR A 779 -13.79 0.20 6.73
C TYR A 779 -13.79 1.47 5.87
N ILE A 780 -12.60 2.02 5.66
CA ILE A 780 -12.36 3.08 4.66
C ILE A 780 -12.01 2.44 3.32
N THR A 781 -12.85 2.66 2.29
CA THR A 781 -12.81 1.90 1.02
C THR A 781 -12.05 2.63 -0.10
N ASP A 782 -12.11 3.95 -0.15
CA ASP A 782 -11.46 4.78 -1.17
C ASP A 782 -9.96 5.02 -0.89
N ARG A 783 -9.46 4.62 0.29
CA ARG A 783 -8.06 4.84 0.69
C ARG A 783 -7.45 3.61 1.36
N THR A 784 -6.13 3.53 1.28
CA THR A 784 -5.33 2.49 1.95
C THR A 784 -4.29 3.05 2.92
N PHE A 785 -4.19 4.38 3.02
CA PHE A 785 -3.24 5.13 3.85
C PHE A 785 -1.85 4.48 3.94
N SER A 786 -1.14 4.47 2.81
CA SER A 786 0.20 3.89 2.76
C SER A 786 1.12 4.53 3.80
N LYS A 787 2.11 3.77 4.29
CA LYS A 787 3.14 4.27 5.21
C LYS A 787 3.76 5.59 4.72
N LYS A 788 4.04 5.71 3.42
CA LYS A 788 4.53 6.95 2.80
C LYS A 788 3.55 8.11 2.96
N SER A 789 2.25 7.87 2.75
CA SER A 789 1.21 8.88 2.96
C SER A 789 1.12 9.31 4.42
N LEU A 790 1.09 8.35 5.37
CA LEU A 790 1.02 8.61 6.80
C LEU A 790 2.32 9.23 7.38
N LEU A 791 3.45 9.09 6.71
CA LEU A 791 4.66 9.85 7.04
C LEU A 791 4.61 11.30 6.53
N GLY A 792 3.64 11.65 5.69
CA GLY A 792 3.31 13.03 5.36
C GLY A 792 2.46 13.70 6.44
N LYS A 793 2.88 14.89 6.91
CA LYS A 793 2.16 15.65 7.95
C LYS A 793 0.67 15.87 7.65
N PRO A 794 0.24 16.21 6.41
CA PRO A 794 -1.18 16.43 6.13
C PRO A 794 -2.08 15.21 6.41
N ALA A 795 -1.61 13.99 6.13
CA ALA A 795 -2.39 12.78 6.41
C ALA A 795 -2.44 12.48 7.92
N ARG A 796 -1.36 12.77 8.66
CA ARG A 796 -1.37 12.63 10.13
C ARG A 796 -2.27 13.66 10.78
N ASP A 797 -2.30 14.89 10.29
CA ASP A 797 -3.22 15.92 10.78
C ASP A 797 -4.69 15.50 10.54
N GLU A 798 -5.01 14.96 9.36
CA GLU A 798 -6.32 14.37 9.05
C GLU A 798 -6.69 13.25 10.04
N TRP A 799 -5.77 12.32 10.33
CA TRP A 799 -5.99 11.22 11.28
C TRP A 799 -6.01 11.65 12.76
N ARG A 800 -5.21 12.65 13.14
CA ARG A 800 -5.26 13.23 14.50
C ARG A 800 -6.65 13.77 14.79
N ASN A 801 -7.24 14.48 13.82
CA ASN A 801 -8.58 15.03 13.97
C ASN A 801 -9.62 13.91 14.07
N ALA A 802 -9.54 12.87 13.22
CA ALA A 802 -10.43 11.71 13.30
C ALA A 802 -10.31 10.98 14.65
N LEU A 803 -9.07 10.79 15.14
CA LEU A 803 -8.79 10.16 16.43
C LEU A 803 -9.36 10.98 17.60
N ALA A 804 -9.25 12.31 17.57
CA ALA A 804 -9.80 13.17 18.60
C ALA A 804 -11.33 13.01 18.73
N VAL A 805 -12.03 12.84 17.60
CA VAL A 805 -13.48 12.58 17.60
C VAL A 805 -13.80 11.20 18.17
N GLU A 806 -13.06 10.15 17.78
CA GLU A 806 -13.24 8.80 18.34
C GLU A 806 -12.96 8.76 19.86
N VAL A 807 -11.97 9.52 20.34
CA VAL A 807 -11.68 9.67 21.78
C VAL A 807 -12.81 10.39 22.52
N MET A 808 -13.39 11.43 21.92
CA MET A 808 -14.53 12.13 22.49
C MET A 808 -15.78 11.23 22.56
N ASN A 809 -15.97 10.38 21.55
CA ASN A 809 -17.09 9.46 21.44
C ASN A 809 -16.98 8.23 22.37
N ASP A 810 -15.77 7.95 22.85
CA ASP A 810 -15.51 6.78 23.69
C ASP A 810 -16.32 6.79 25.00
N HIS A 811 -16.85 5.62 25.39
CA HIS A 811 -17.71 5.45 26.57
C HIS A 811 -16.92 5.15 27.87
N GLY A 812 -15.65 5.54 27.93
CA GLY A 812 -14.83 5.45 29.15
C GLY A 812 -13.92 4.23 29.23
N GLY A 813 -13.93 3.34 28.22
CA GLY A 813 -12.97 2.23 28.11
C GLY A 813 -11.62 2.65 27.53
N GLY A 814 -11.59 3.77 26.81
CA GLY A 814 -10.44 4.32 26.12
C GLY A 814 -10.29 3.82 24.67
N VAL A 815 -9.53 4.58 23.89
CA VAL A 815 -9.26 4.30 22.47
C VAL A 815 -7.85 3.72 22.30
N LEU A 816 -7.73 2.65 21.49
CA LEU A 816 -6.46 2.11 21.02
C LEU A 816 -6.21 2.55 19.57
N ALA A 817 -5.11 3.24 19.32
CA ALA A 817 -4.63 3.58 17.99
C ALA A 817 -3.49 2.64 17.57
N ILE A 818 -3.59 2.07 16.36
CA ILE A 818 -2.62 1.13 15.80
C ILE A 818 -2.13 1.66 14.45
N ALA A 819 -0.80 1.74 14.27
CA ALA A 819 -0.17 2.08 12.99
C ALA A 819 1.20 1.41 12.87
N THR A 820 1.93 1.61 11.78
CA THR A 820 3.35 1.17 11.73
C THR A 820 4.18 1.94 12.78
N ARG A 821 5.17 1.31 13.44
CA ARG A 821 6.00 1.96 14.49
C ARG A 821 6.55 3.33 14.07
N LYS A 822 7.01 3.46 12.81
CA LYS A 822 7.54 4.72 12.27
C LYS A 822 6.47 5.83 12.18
N VAL A 823 5.23 5.46 11.90
CA VAL A 823 4.10 6.40 11.87
C VAL A 823 3.75 6.83 13.30
N VAL A 824 3.68 5.88 14.24
CA VAL A 824 3.46 6.18 15.67
C VAL A 824 4.53 7.16 16.18
N ALA A 825 5.81 6.86 15.96
CA ALA A 825 6.91 7.77 16.33
C ALA A 825 6.74 9.17 15.73
N ALA A 826 6.29 9.29 14.47
CA ALA A 826 6.04 10.58 13.84
C ALA A 826 4.90 11.37 14.50
N PHE A 827 3.86 10.72 15.05
CA PHE A 827 2.84 11.40 15.85
C PHE A 827 3.41 11.96 17.14
N PHE A 828 4.26 11.18 17.85
CA PHE A 828 4.92 11.65 19.06
C PHE A 828 5.89 12.82 18.79
N THR A 829 6.67 12.75 17.71
CA THR A 829 7.53 13.87 17.29
C THR A 829 6.72 15.11 16.90
N ASP A 830 5.60 14.95 16.20
CA ASP A 830 4.70 16.07 15.88
C ASP A 830 4.11 16.73 17.13
N ALA A 831 3.96 15.97 18.23
CA ALA A 831 3.52 16.47 19.53
C ALA A 831 4.66 17.07 20.39
N GLY A 832 5.89 17.11 19.87
CA GLY A 832 7.04 17.74 20.54
C GLY A 832 7.89 16.78 21.39
N HIS A 833 7.65 15.47 21.34
CA HIS A 833 8.51 14.50 22.02
C HIS A 833 9.79 14.23 21.24
N ASP A 834 10.95 14.36 21.91
CA ASP A 834 12.24 14.02 21.33
C ASP A 834 12.60 12.55 21.57
N LEU A 835 12.41 11.73 20.53
CA LEU A 835 12.75 10.31 20.55
C LEU A 835 14.21 10.04 20.10
N SER A 836 14.92 11.05 19.60
CA SER A 836 16.26 10.86 19.01
C SER A 836 17.36 10.62 20.04
N THR A 837 17.10 10.96 21.30
CA THR A 837 17.99 10.77 22.45
C THR A 837 17.80 9.43 23.15
N MET A 838 16.78 8.66 22.77
CA MET A 838 16.43 7.37 23.36
C MET A 838 16.98 6.21 22.52
N THR A 839 17.30 5.08 23.15
CA THR A 839 17.48 3.83 22.39
C THR A 839 16.16 3.37 21.78
N ASP A 840 16.22 2.47 20.80
CA ASP A 840 15.01 1.94 20.16
C ASP A 840 14.08 1.25 21.16
N GLU A 841 14.61 0.56 22.16
CA GLU A 841 13.83 -0.09 23.23
C GLU A 841 13.18 0.94 24.15
N GLN A 842 13.93 1.98 24.55
CA GLN A 842 13.44 3.07 25.41
C GLN A 842 12.32 3.85 24.73
N ALA A 843 12.51 4.21 23.45
CA ALA A 843 11.49 4.89 22.66
C ALA A 843 10.21 4.04 22.53
N SER A 844 10.36 2.72 22.30
CA SER A 844 9.22 1.80 22.25
C SER A 844 8.48 1.72 23.58
N ALA A 845 9.19 1.55 24.69
CA ALA A 845 8.58 1.49 26.02
C ALA A 845 7.84 2.82 26.36
N PHE A 846 8.47 3.95 26.05
CA PHE A 846 7.89 5.28 26.24
C PHE A 846 6.59 5.47 25.45
N MET A 847 6.59 5.13 24.16
CA MET A 847 5.39 5.27 23.31
C MET A 847 4.24 4.34 23.72
N LEU A 848 4.54 3.12 24.21
CA LEU A 848 3.51 2.19 24.71
C LEU A 848 2.91 2.66 26.03
N ALA A 849 3.71 3.28 26.89
CA ALA A 849 3.28 3.74 28.22
C ALA A 849 2.58 5.11 28.19
N THR A 850 2.81 5.92 27.17
CA THR A 850 2.36 7.32 27.12
C THR A 850 1.13 7.47 26.22
N PRO A 851 -0.05 7.82 26.75
CA PRO A 851 -1.19 8.20 25.93
C PRO A 851 -0.89 9.48 25.14
N LEU A 852 -1.34 9.53 23.88
CA LEU A 852 -1.18 10.70 23.02
C LEU A 852 -2.50 10.98 22.29
N HIS A 853 -2.90 12.25 22.24
CA HIS A 853 -4.21 12.70 21.71
C HIS A 853 -5.41 11.99 22.38
N GLY A 854 -5.26 11.58 23.64
CA GLY A 854 -6.29 10.86 24.41
C GLY A 854 -6.45 9.38 24.05
N ALA A 855 -5.61 8.84 23.16
CA ALA A 855 -5.57 7.42 22.82
C ALA A 855 -4.31 6.74 23.36
N ARG A 856 -4.40 5.44 23.61
CA ARG A 856 -3.26 4.54 23.79
C ARG A 856 -2.74 4.12 22.43
N TRP A 857 -1.43 3.91 22.31
CA TRP A 857 -0.80 3.61 21.02
C TRP A 857 -0.12 2.25 21.02
N ALA A 858 -0.24 1.54 19.91
CA ALA A 858 0.50 0.33 19.60
C ALA A 858 0.86 0.29 18.11
N TRP A 859 1.62 -0.73 17.71
CA TRP A 859 1.98 -0.93 16.31
C TRP A 859 1.93 -2.39 15.91
N PHE A 860 1.80 -2.63 14.60
CA PHE A 860 1.78 -3.99 14.04
C PHE A 860 3.01 -4.80 14.46
N GLY A 861 2.81 -6.06 14.84
CA GLY A 861 3.89 -6.98 15.21
C GLY A 861 4.11 -7.09 16.74
N PRO A 862 5.36 -7.24 17.22
CA PRO A 862 5.64 -7.72 18.58
C PRO A 862 5.01 -6.91 19.73
N ALA A 863 4.76 -5.62 19.53
CA ALA A 863 4.19 -4.76 20.56
C ALA A 863 2.71 -5.06 20.85
N THR A 864 1.98 -5.67 19.91
CA THR A 864 0.61 -6.13 20.14
C THR A 864 0.55 -7.59 20.61
N LEU A 865 1.64 -8.36 20.53
CA LEU A 865 1.64 -9.77 20.95
C LEU A 865 1.55 -9.92 22.47
N GLY A 866 0.79 -10.93 22.93
CA GLY A 866 0.74 -11.33 24.34
C GLY A 866 0.09 -10.38 25.35
N SER A 867 -0.21 -9.12 24.99
CA SER A 867 -0.69 -8.12 25.95
C SER A 867 -2.21 -8.15 26.13
N ASN A 868 -2.66 -8.15 27.41
CA ASN A 868 -4.06 -7.95 27.82
C ASN A 868 -4.38 -6.50 28.20
N ILE A 869 -3.43 -5.56 28.05
CA ILE A 869 -3.53 -4.17 28.54
C ILE A 869 -4.67 -3.38 27.87
N TRP A 870 -5.12 -3.81 26.69
CA TRP A 870 -6.12 -3.10 25.90
C TRP A 870 -7.49 -3.79 25.83
N LYS A 871 -7.71 -4.88 26.59
CA LYS A 871 -8.99 -5.61 26.59
C LYS A 871 -10.19 -4.72 26.95
N ASP A 872 -9.94 -3.73 27.80
CA ASP A 872 -10.98 -2.84 28.32
C ASP A 872 -11.28 -1.66 27.36
N CYS A 873 -10.41 -1.40 26.37
CA CYS A 873 -10.63 -0.37 25.36
C CYS A 873 -11.92 -0.64 24.58
N THR A 874 -12.73 0.41 24.39
CA THR A 874 -14.03 0.32 23.72
C THR A 874 -13.92 0.55 22.21
N THR A 875 -12.89 1.28 21.78
CA THR A 875 -12.65 1.62 20.38
C THR A 875 -11.23 1.29 19.94
N CYS A 876 -11.07 0.73 18.75
CA CYS A 876 -9.78 0.54 18.09
C CYS A 876 -9.75 1.27 16.74
N VAL A 877 -8.71 2.07 16.49
CA VAL A 877 -8.48 2.79 15.24
C VAL A 877 -7.19 2.30 14.60
N VAL A 878 -7.30 1.61 13.47
CA VAL A 878 -6.15 1.14 12.68
C VAL A 878 -5.87 2.13 11.54
N MET A 879 -4.69 2.73 11.54
CA MET A 879 -4.27 3.70 10.53
C MET A 879 -3.36 3.04 9.48
N GLY A 880 -3.92 2.76 8.31
CA GLY A 880 -3.20 2.12 7.20
C GLY A 880 -3.05 0.61 7.38
N ARG A 881 -1.91 0.06 6.94
CA ARG A 881 -1.61 -1.38 6.96
C ARG A 881 -0.09 -1.64 6.99
N GLU A 882 0.32 -2.80 7.49
CA GLU A 882 1.71 -3.26 7.43
C GLU A 882 1.99 -3.93 6.07
N GLU A 883 2.38 -3.15 5.07
CA GLU A 883 2.76 -3.68 3.76
C GLU A 883 4.27 -3.93 3.71
N TRP A 884 4.67 -5.19 3.55
CA TRP A 884 6.08 -5.55 3.36
C TRP A 884 6.53 -5.25 1.92
N PRO A 885 7.78 -4.82 1.70
CA PRO A 885 8.35 -4.73 0.36
C PRO A 885 8.31 -6.08 -0.36
N VAL A 886 8.16 -6.06 -1.69
CA VAL A 886 8.16 -7.28 -2.54
C VAL A 886 9.38 -8.15 -2.26
N ASP A 887 10.57 -7.54 -2.21
CA ASP A 887 11.81 -8.26 -1.93
C ASP A 887 11.78 -9.00 -0.59
N ALA A 888 11.15 -8.42 0.45
CA ALA A 888 11.04 -9.08 1.76
C ALA A 888 10.09 -10.28 1.71
N LEU A 889 8.95 -10.16 1.00
CA LEU A 889 8.01 -11.26 0.80
C LEU A 889 8.67 -12.42 0.03
N GLU A 890 9.34 -12.11 -1.07
CA GLU A 890 10.03 -13.11 -1.89
C GLU A 890 11.23 -13.71 -1.15
N SER A 891 11.98 -12.94 -0.36
CA SER A 891 13.06 -13.47 0.48
C SER A 891 12.54 -14.48 1.49
N GLU A 892 11.42 -14.22 2.17
CA GLU A 892 10.80 -15.22 3.05
C GLU A 892 10.35 -16.47 2.28
N ALA A 893 9.78 -16.30 1.09
CA ALA A 893 9.38 -17.43 0.26
C ALA A 893 10.58 -18.28 -0.20
N ARG A 894 11.69 -17.66 -0.57
CA ARG A 894 12.93 -18.35 -0.94
C ARG A 894 13.50 -19.17 0.22
N LYS A 895 13.27 -18.79 1.48
CA LYS A 895 13.69 -19.57 2.66
C LYS A 895 12.91 -20.89 2.77
N ILE A 896 11.63 -20.87 2.42
CA ILE A 896 10.73 -22.01 2.61
C ILE A 896 10.81 -22.97 1.40
N TRP A 897 10.61 -22.47 0.17
CA TRP A 897 10.50 -23.33 -1.01
C TRP A 897 11.76 -23.35 -1.87
N GLY A 898 12.49 -22.23 -1.93
CA GLY A 898 13.76 -22.10 -2.62
C GLY A 898 13.77 -22.22 -4.15
N HIS A 899 12.67 -22.65 -4.80
CA HIS A 899 12.55 -22.71 -6.25
C HIS A 899 11.08 -22.70 -6.72
N GLY A 900 10.89 -22.51 -8.03
CA GLY A 900 9.58 -22.56 -8.68
C GLY A 900 8.62 -21.43 -8.31
N LEU A 901 9.09 -20.38 -7.63
CA LEU A 901 8.30 -19.19 -7.26
C LEU A 901 8.09 -18.29 -8.47
N GLN A 902 6.87 -17.75 -8.61
CA GLN A 902 6.57 -16.70 -9.57
C GLN A 902 6.93 -15.34 -8.96
N LEU A 903 8.12 -14.84 -9.27
CA LEU A 903 8.65 -13.58 -8.76
C LEU A 903 8.14 -12.38 -9.58
N ILE A 904 8.01 -11.21 -8.95
CA ILE A 904 7.56 -9.99 -9.64
C ILE A 904 8.75 -9.35 -10.35
N GLU A 905 8.66 -9.17 -11.65
CA GLU A 905 9.71 -8.46 -12.39
C GLU A 905 9.68 -6.95 -12.13
N ALA A 906 10.82 -6.29 -12.31
CA ALA A 906 10.89 -4.85 -12.25
C ALA A 906 10.32 -4.24 -13.54
N ASP A 907 9.55 -3.16 -13.41
CA ASP A 907 9.11 -2.37 -14.57
C ASP A 907 10.28 -1.70 -15.30
N GLU A 908 10.01 -1.04 -16.43
CA GLU A 908 11.01 -0.28 -17.21
C GLU A 908 11.74 0.82 -16.40
N ARG A 909 11.26 1.15 -15.20
CA ARG A 909 11.80 2.15 -14.28
C ARG A 909 12.49 1.50 -13.07
N GLY A 910 12.63 0.17 -13.04
CA GLY A 910 13.26 -0.59 -11.97
C GLY A 910 12.37 -0.81 -10.74
N ASN A 911 11.07 -0.48 -10.80
CA ASN A 911 10.16 -0.68 -9.68
C ASN A 911 9.50 -2.06 -9.76
N ARG A 912 9.52 -2.81 -8.66
CA ARG A 912 8.77 -4.07 -8.51
C ARG A 912 7.42 -3.75 -7.88
N ILE A 913 6.36 -3.76 -8.68
CA ILE A 913 5.01 -3.38 -8.25
C ILE A 913 4.12 -4.63 -8.31
N MET A 914 3.48 -4.98 -7.20
CA MET A 914 2.48 -6.05 -7.18
C MET A 914 1.34 -5.73 -8.15
N PRO A 915 0.68 -6.72 -8.75
CA PRO A 915 -0.56 -6.48 -9.46
C PRO A 915 -1.70 -6.10 -8.50
N SER A 916 -2.68 -5.37 -9.00
CA SER A 916 -3.96 -5.16 -8.31
C SER A 916 -4.90 -6.29 -8.68
N VAL A 917 -5.49 -6.96 -7.68
CA VAL A 917 -6.42 -8.06 -7.88
C VAL A 917 -7.73 -7.80 -7.12
N PRO A 918 -8.88 -8.20 -7.69
CA PRO A 918 -10.16 -8.13 -6.99
C PRO A 918 -10.20 -9.20 -5.90
N MET A 919 -10.54 -8.80 -4.67
CA MET A 919 -10.67 -9.70 -3.52
C MET A 919 -12.09 -9.61 -2.92
N PRO A 920 -12.62 -10.72 -2.39
CA PRO A 920 -13.90 -10.70 -1.68
C PRO A 920 -13.83 -9.82 -0.43
N PHE A 921 -14.90 -9.06 -0.22
CA PHE A 921 -15.09 -8.12 0.87
C PHE A 921 -16.42 -8.46 1.58
N PRO A 922 -16.37 -9.25 2.66
CA PRO A 922 -17.58 -9.70 3.36
C PRO A 922 -18.18 -8.61 4.25
N MET A 923 -19.50 -8.50 4.22
CA MET A 923 -20.30 -7.61 5.08
C MET A 923 -20.95 -8.38 6.22
N ALA A 924 -21.26 -7.70 7.32
CA ALA A 924 -21.86 -8.29 8.51
C ALA A 924 -23.31 -8.76 8.29
N ASP A 925 -24.00 -8.25 7.27
CA ASP A 925 -25.34 -8.67 6.86
C ASP A 925 -25.35 -9.96 6.00
N GLY A 926 -24.16 -10.53 5.72
CA GLY A 926 -23.98 -11.73 4.91
C GLY A 926 -23.79 -11.45 3.41
N THR A 927 -23.91 -10.20 2.96
CA THR A 927 -23.57 -9.83 1.58
C THR A 927 -22.05 -9.82 1.37
N THR A 928 -21.60 -9.96 0.12
CA THR A 928 -20.18 -9.92 -0.23
C THR A 928 -19.97 -9.04 -1.46
N TYR A 929 -19.03 -8.10 -1.35
CA TYR A 929 -18.59 -7.23 -2.42
C TYR A 929 -17.18 -7.63 -2.88
N SER A 930 -16.65 -6.98 -3.90
CA SER A 930 -15.26 -7.10 -4.35
C SER A 930 -14.53 -5.78 -4.19
N VAL A 931 -13.24 -5.84 -3.83
CA VAL A 931 -12.36 -4.67 -3.77
C VAL A 931 -11.01 -4.97 -4.38
N ASP A 932 -10.48 -4.01 -5.13
CA ASP A 932 -9.14 -4.13 -5.70
C ASP A 932 -8.05 -3.86 -4.68
N VAL A 933 -7.21 -4.86 -4.43
CA VAL A 933 -6.07 -4.77 -3.53
C VAL A 933 -4.79 -5.26 -4.20
N TRP A 934 -3.67 -4.68 -3.79
CA TRP A 934 -2.36 -5.17 -4.21
C TRP A 934 -2.10 -6.54 -3.61
N ALA A 935 -1.86 -7.54 -4.44
CA ALA A 935 -1.60 -8.90 -3.99
C ALA A 935 -0.51 -9.55 -4.83
N HIS A 936 0.32 -10.37 -4.20
CA HIS A 936 1.33 -11.13 -4.91
C HIS A 936 0.69 -12.22 -5.81
N PRO A 937 1.15 -12.42 -7.06
CA PRO A 937 0.56 -13.40 -7.97
C PRO A 937 0.86 -14.86 -7.58
N ASP A 938 2.05 -15.14 -7.03
CA ASP A 938 2.36 -16.47 -6.49
C ASP A 938 1.53 -16.76 -5.22
N PRO A 939 0.75 -17.84 -5.16
CA PRO A 939 -0.11 -18.16 -4.02
C PRO A 939 0.66 -18.42 -2.72
N ARG A 940 1.90 -18.94 -2.80
CA ARG A 940 2.75 -19.19 -1.62
C ARG A 940 3.27 -17.89 -1.03
N VAL A 941 3.72 -16.97 -1.89
CA VAL A 941 4.13 -15.63 -1.45
C VAL A 941 2.91 -14.82 -0.98
N ARG A 942 1.73 -15.03 -1.59
CA ARG A 942 0.47 -14.44 -1.14
C ARG A 942 0.09 -14.91 0.27
N ALA A 943 0.32 -16.18 0.61
CA ALA A 943 0.12 -16.69 1.97
C ALA A 943 1.03 -15.96 2.99
N ILE A 944 2.29 -15.70 2.63
CA ILE A 944 3.21 -14.88 3.45
C ILE A 944 2.69 -13.45 3.60
N GLN A 945 2.26 -12.82 2.50
CA GLN A 945 1.69 -11.48 2.53
C GLN A 945 0.45 -11.41 3.43
N TRP A 946 -0.44 -12.41 3.31
CA TRP A 946 -1.63 -12.55 4.13
C TRP A 946 -1.32 -12.59 5.62
N GLN A 947 -0.35 -13.40 6.03
CA GLN A 947 0.15 -13.44 7.41
C GLN A 947 0.76 -12.10 7.85
N ALA A 948 1.55 -11.46 6.98
CA ALA A 948 2.27 -10.24 7.33
C ALA A 948 1.40 -8.98 7.41
N ARG A 949 0.29 -8.91 6.65
CA ARG A 949 -0.51 -7.70 6.47
C ARG A 949 -1.92 -7.84 7.05
N GLU A 950 -2.69 -8.82 6.56
CA GLU A 950 -4.07 -9.05 6.97
C GLU A 950 -4.13 -9.58 8.41
N CYS A 951 -3.41 -10.67 8.71
CA CYS A 951 -3.37 -11.26 10.04
C CYS A 951 -2.74 -10.30 11.07
N ALA A 952 -1.72 -9.52 10.70
CA ALA A 952 -1.14 -8.51 11.58
C ALA A 952 -2.16 -7.44 12.03
N THR A 953 -3.08 -7.04 11.13
CA THR A 953 -4.18 -6.14 11.47
C THR A 953 -5.19 -6.83 12.40
N ARG A 954 -5.58 -8.07 12.06
CA ARG A 954 -6.46 -8.90 12.89
C ARG A 954 -5.94 -9.06 14.31
N GLN A 955 -4.68 -9.44 14.46
CA GLN A 955 -4.00 -9.60 15.75
C GLN A 955 -3.97 -8.31 16.58
N GLY A 956 -3.90 -7.15 15.92
CA GLY A 956 -3.96 -5.84 16.57
C GLY A 956 -5.35 -5.50 17.12
N VAL A 957 -6.40 -5.66 16.30
CA VAL A 957 -7.77 -5.35 16.73
C VAL A 957 -8.30 -6.34 17.78
N GLU A 958 -7.89 -7.60 17.72
CA GLU A 958 -8.30 -8.64 18.66
C GLU A 958 -7.75 -8.44 20.09
N ARG A 959 -6.90 -7.43 20.31
CA ARG A 959 -6.51 -7.01 21.66
C ARG A 959 -7.68 -6.48 22.47
N LEU A 960 -8.75 -6.01 21.81
CA LEU A 960 -10.01 -5.62 22.45
C LEU A 960 -10.89 -6.83 22.82
N ARG A 961 -10.48 -8.06 22.47
CA ARG A 961 -11.20 -9.30 22.75
C ARG A 961 -12.64 -9.28 22.21
N LEU A 962 -12.78 -8.97 20.92
CA LEU A 962 -14.07 -8.63 20.30
C LEU A 962 -15.13 -9.72 20.50
N ALA A 963 -14.75 -10.99 20.39
CA ALA A 963 -15.65 -12.13 20.55
C ALA A 963 -16.19 -12.29 21.98
N SER A 964 -15.40 -11.95 23.00
CA SER A 964 -15.79 -12.07 24.42
C SER A 964 -16.20 -10.74 25.05
N ALA A 965 -16.31 -9.68 24.26
CA ALA A 965 -16.71 -8.38 24.75
C ALA A 965 -18.18 -8.40 25.20
N THR A 966 -18.43 -8.00 26.45
CA THR A 966 -19.79 -7.89 27.01
C THR A 966 -20.56 -6.70 26.43
N VAL A 967 -19.84 -5.69 25.96
CA VAL A 967 -20.37 -4.51 25.28
C VAL A 967 -19.85 -4.50 23.85
N ARG A 968 -20.72 -4.13 22.91
CA ARG A 968 -20.35 -4.01 21.50
C ARG A 968 -19.22 -2.99 21.34
N LYS A 969 -18.08 -3.43 20.79
CA LYS A 969 -16.88 -2.61 20.57
C LYS A 969 -16.95 -1.86 19.25
N ARG A 970 -16.12 -0.83 19.05
CA ARG A 970 -15.99 -0.12 17.77
C ARG A 970 -14.61 -0.37 17.16
N VAL A 971 -14.55 -0.69 15.87
CA VAL A 971 -13.30 -0.94 15.15
C VAL A 971 -13.30 -0.16 13.84
N VAL A 972 -12.33 0.75 13.68
CA VAL A 972 -12.15 1.54 12.47
C VAL A 972 -10.89 1.09 11.75
N ILE A 973 -11.02 0.71 10.48
CA ILE A 973 -9.93 0.25 9.62
C ILE A 973 -9.71 1.28 8.51
N GLY A 974 -8.63 2.04 8.66
CA GLY A 974 -8.13 3.02 7.69
C GLY A 974 -7.47 2.40 6.46
N SER A 975 -8.04 1.34 5.90
CA SER A 975 -7.55 0.67 4.70
C SER A 975 -8.63 -0.20 4.07
N ARG A 976 -8.76 -0.17 2.74
CA ARG A 976 -9.70 -1.01 2.00
C ARG A 976 -9.38 -2.51 1.95
N VAL A 977 -8.29 -2.94 2.60
CA VAL A 977 -7.87 -4.35 2.61
C VAL A 977 -8.81 -5.14 3.53
N PRO A 978 -9.57 -6.13 3.01
CA PRO A 978 -10.43 -6.96 3.83
C PRO A 978 -9.63 -7.78 4.84
N ILE A 979 -10.09 -7.84 6.10
CA ILE A 979 -9.44 -8.60 7.17
C ILE A 979 -10.25 -9.88 7.45
N PRO A 980 -9.60 -11.07 7.50
CA PRO A 980 -10.28 -12.33 7.76
C PRO A 980 -11.01 -12.35 9.11
N GLY A 981 -12.20 -12.93 9.15
CA GLY A 981 -13.00 -13.04 10.38
C GLY A 981 -13.56 -11.70 10.89
N LEU A 982 -13.38 -10.61 10.15
CA LEU A 982 -13.79 -9.27 10.56
C LEU A 982 -14.64 -8.59 9.48
N PRO A 983 -15.88 -9.06 9.26
CA PRO A 983 -16.77 -8.52 8.24
C PRO A 983 -17.14 -7.07 8.53
N ALA A 984 -17.29 -6.26 7.48
CA ALA A 984 -17.61 -4.85 7.62
C ALA A 984 -19.07 -4.66 8.05
N THR A 985 -19.31 -3.87 9.09
CA THR A 985 -20.65 -3.33 9.37
C THR A 985 -20.93 -2.14 8.48
N HIS A 986 -19.93 -1.29 8.29
CA HIS A 986 -19.97 -0.12 7.41
C HIS A 986 -18.75 -0.10 6.49
N ALA A 987 -18.98 0.18 5.22
CA ALA A 987 -17.94 0.39 4.23
C ALA A 987 -18.13 1.77 3.61
N VAL A 988 -17.21 2.68 3.92
CA VAL A 988 -17.41 4.13 3.73
C VAL A 988 -16.18 4.75 3.09
N THR A 989 -16.35 5.86 2.39
CA THR A 989 -15.24 6.66 1.91
C THR A 989 -14.61 7.47 3.04
N TRP A 990 -13.38 7.94 2.84
CA TRP A 990 -12.74 8.84 3.77
C TRP A 990 -13.50 10.14 3.94
N GLN A 991 -14.21 10.63 2.90
CA GLN A 991 -15.00 11.85 3.03
C GLN A 991 -16.22 11.65 3.92
N GLU A 992 -16.86 10.48 3.85
CA GLU A 992 -17.99 10.13 4.71
C GLU A 992 -17.55 9.88 6.15
N TYR A 993 -16.31 9.40 6.37
CA TYR A 993 -15.80 9.15 7.73
C TYR A 993 -15.06 10.34 8.36
N ALA A 994 -14.21 11.04 7.61
CA ALA A 994 -13.32 12.05 8.17
C ALA A 994 -14.11 13.21 8.77
N PRO A 995 -13.73 13.68 9.96
CA PRO A 995 -14.48 14.74 10.60
C PRO A 995 -14.39 16.04 9.80
N SER A 996 -15.50 16.78 9.81
CA SER A 996 -15.56 18.15 9.36
C SER A 996 -14.64 19.04 10.21
N ARG A 997 -14.41 20.28 9.76
CA ARG A 997 -13.55 21.21 10.50
C ARG A 997 -14.18 21.60 11.84
N GLU A 998 -15.50 21.72 11.87
CA GLU A 998 -16.33 21.98 13.05
C GLU A 998 -16.24 20.83 14.05
N GLU A 999 -16.34 19.59 13.57
CA GLU A 999 -16.23 18.38 14.37
C GLU A 999 -14.84 18.23 14.98
N ALA A 1000 -13.79 18.50 14.19
CA ALA A 1000 -12.42 18.52 14.68
C ALA A 1000 -12.23 19.58 15.79
N ALA A 1001 -12.77 20.78 15.60
CA ALA A 1001 -12.71 21.83 16.62
C ALA A 1001 -13.52 21.47 17.88
N PHE A 1002 -14.67 20.82 17.71
CA PHE A 1002 -15.52 20.38 18.82
C PHE A 1002 -14.83 19.32 19.67
N ALA A 1003 -14.20 18.33 19.03
CA ALA A 1003 -13.39 17.32 19.69
C ALA A 1003 -12.13 17.91 20.35
N GLU A 1004 -11.44 18.83 19.67
CA GLU A 1004 -10.29 19.55 20.22
C GLU A 1004 -10.66 20.30 21.52
N ALA A 1005 -11.86 20.88 21.57
CA ALA A 1005 -12.38 21.57 22.74
C ALA A 1005 -12.86 20.62 23.87
N GLY A 1006 -12.79 19.30 23.66
CA GLY A 1006 -13.26 18.29 24.61
C GLY A 1006 -14.79 18.21 24.68
N GLY A 1007 -15.47 18.47 23.57
CA GLY A 1007 -16.93 18.45 23.49
C GLY A 1007 -17.63 19.68 24.08
N ALA A 1008 -16.90 20.78 24.34
CA ALA A 1008 -17.46 22.04 24.82
C ALA A 1008 -16.88 23.23 24.03
N LEU A 1009 -17.61 23.70 23.02
CA LEU A 1009 -17.11 24.66 22.02
C LEU A 1009 -17.96 25.92 21.95
N ARG A 1010 -17.35 27.09 22.17
CA ARG A 1010 -17.99 28.38 21.89
C ARG A 1010 -17.97 28.67 20.39
N ILE A 1011 -19.13 28.92 19.80
CA ILE A 1011 -19.31 29.06 18.35
C ILE A 1011 -19.02 30.47 17.80
N SER A 1012 -18.55 31.40 18.64
CA SER A 1012 -18.10 32.72 18.18
C SER A 1012 -16.67 32.65 17.63
N GLY A 1013 -16.29 33.55 16.71
CA GLY A 1013 -14.92 33.57 16.17
C GLY A 1013 -13.80 33.68 17.23
N LYS A 1014 -14.04 34.44 18.31
CA LYS A 1014 -13.14 34.48 19.49
C LYS A 1014 -13.18 33.17 20.28
N GLY A 1015 -14.37 32.61 20.47
CA GLY A 1015 -14.58 31.33 21.14
C GLY A 1015 -13.82 30.19 20.46
N LEU A 1016 -14.06 30.00 19.16
CA LEU A 1016 -13.40 28.99 18.33
C LEU A 1016 -11.87 29.05 18.40
N ALA A 1017 -11.28 30.24 18.24
CA ALA A 1017 -9.83 30.39 18.29
C ALA A 1017 -9.25 30.17 19.71
N THR A 1018 -10.07 30.29 20.75
CA THR A 1018 -9.66 30.04 22.13
C THR A 1018 -9.83 28.58 22.51
N ASP A 1019 -10.96 27.97 22.15
CA ASP A 1019 -11.34 26.61 22.51
C ASP A 1019 -10.70 25.55 21.59
N ALA A 1020 -10.40 25.91 20.33
CA ALA A 1020 -9.80 25.04 19.33
C ALA A 1020 -8.65 25.74 18.55
N PRO A 1021 -7.56 26.14 19.23
CA PRO A 1021 -6.45 26.89 18.64
C PRO A 1021 -5.66 26.14 17.55
N ILE A 1022 -5.64 24.81 17.56
CA ILE A 1022 -4.99 23.97 16.53
C ILE A 1022 -5.81 24.04 15.24
N THR A 1023 -7.13 23.86 15.33
CA THR A 1023 -8.04 23.93 14.18
C THR A 1023 -8.20 25.37 13.64
N PHE A 1024 -8.16 26.36 14.55
CA PHE A 1024 -8.30 27.77 14.23
C PHE A 1024 -7.13 28.60 14.79
N GLN A 1025 -6.02 28.59 14.06
CA GLN A 1025 -4.77 29.29 14.42
C GLN A 1025 -4.88 30.82 14.58
N SER A 1026 -5.99 31.44 14.18
CA SER A 1026 -6.23 32.86 14.43
C SER A 1026 -7.70 33.19 14.58
N GLN A 1027 -7.99 34.19 15.43
CA GLN A 1027 -9.34 34.72 15.62
C GLN A 1027 -9.97 35.22 14.31
N LYS A 1028 -9.20 35.89 13.44
CA LYS A 1028 -9.70 36.37 12.14
C LYS A 1028 -10.14 35.23 11.23
N ALA A 1029 -9.38 34.13 11.21
CA ALA A 1029 -9.73 32.96 10.41
C ALA A 1029 -10.99 32.26 10.95
N ALA A 1030 -11.07 32.10 12.27
CA ALA A 1030 -12.25 31.56 12.93
C ALA A 1030 -13.51 32.40 12.68
N GLN A 1031 -13.38 33.73 12.74
CA GLN A 1031 -14.50 34.64 12.53
C GLN A 1031 -15.03 34.60 11.10
N ARG A 1032 -14.14 34.65 10.10
CA ARG A 1032 -14.52 34.47 8.68
C ARG A 1032 -15.18 33.12 8.40
N TYR A 1033 -14.80 32.09 9.14
CA TYR A 1033 -15.38 30.76 9.02
C TYR A 1033 -16.79 30.72 9.61
N ALA A 1034 -16.96 31.22 10.83
CA ALA A 1034 -18.26 31.33 11.50
C ALA A 1034 -19.27 32.22 10.74
N GLU A 1035 -18.81 33.21 9.98
CA GLU A 1035 -19.66 34.06 9.13
C GLU A 1035 -20.18 33.35 7.87
N ARG A 1036 -19.53 32.26 7.44
CA ARG A 1036 -19.87 31.53 6.20
C ARG A 1036 -20.59 30.21 6.45
N THR A 1037 -20.60 29.74 7.69
CA THR A 1037 -21.08 28.40 8.05
C THR A 1037 -21.92 28.50 9.31
N ASP A 1038 -23.12 27.92 9.30
CA ASP A 1038 -23.89 27.73 10.53
C ASP A 1038 -23.28 26.58 11.33
N LEU A 1039 -22.36 26.93 12.22
CA LEU A 1039 -21.61 25.99 13.06
C LEU A 1039 -22.53 25.18 13.98
N ALA A 1040 -23.63 25.78 14.45
CA ALA A 1040 -24.56 25.07 15.31
C ALA A 1040 -25.32 24.03 14.49
N GLU A 1041 -25.90 24.41 13.35
CA GLU A 1041 -26.58 23.42 12.49
C GLU A 1041 -25.63 22.32 12.00
N SER A 1042 -24.41 22.68 11.58
CA SER A 1042 -23.40 21.70 11.15
C SER A 1042 -23.01 20.70 12.24
N LEU A 1043 -23.09 21.07 13.52
CA LEU A 1043 -22.82 20.16 14.63
C LEU A 1043 -24.07 19.36 15.03
N PHE A 1044 -25.29 19.82 14.75
CA PHE A 1044 -26.51 19.07 15.08
C PHE A 1044 -26.96 18.12 13.97
N ASP A 1045 -26.68 18.42 12.71
CA ASP A 1045 -26.96 17.58 11.55
C ASP A 1045 -25.67 17.25 10.79
N PRO A 1046 -24.88 16.31 11.31
CA PRO A 1046 -23.56 16.03 10.77
C PRO A 1046 -23.61 15.13 9.54
N HIS A 1047 -22.87 15.52 8.51
CA HIS A 1047 -22.81 14.79 7.25
C HIS A 1047 -21.83 13.61 7.25
N THR A 1048 -21.23 13.24 8.40
CA THR A 1048 -20.18 12.23 8.50
C THR A 1048 -20.61 11.05 9.39
N LEU A 1049 -20.21 9.84 9.01
CA LEU A 1049 -20.45 8.58 9.74
C LEU A 1049 -19.73 8.49 11.08
N ASN A 1050 -18.66 9.27 11.27
CA ASN A 1050 -18.01 9.44 12.57
C ASN A 1050 -18.93 10.14 13.58
N ASN A 1051 -20.04 10.71 13.11
CA ASN A 1051 -21.00 11.46 13.91
C ASN A 1051 -22.43 10.89 13.90
N THR A 1052 -22.86 10.05 12.93
CA THR A 1052 -24.21 9.42 12.99
C THR A 1052 -24.39 8.50 14.21
N TYR A 1053 -23.32 7.95 14.77
CA TYR A 1053 -23.36 7.23 16.06
C TYR A 1053 -23.42 8.16 17.28
N ILE A 1054 -23.21 9.47 17.10
CA ILE A 1054 -23.51 10.52 18.08
C ILE A 1054 -25.01 10.89 18.02
N ASN A 1055 -25.87 10.19 17.27
CA ASN A 1055 -27.31 10.48 17.28
C ASN A 1055 -28.23 9.25 17.37
N GLY A 1056 -27.70 8.04 17.56
CA GLY A 1056 -28.51 6.82 17.37
C GLY A 1056 -28.36 5.71 18.39
N VAL A 1057 -27.14 5.36 18.82
CA VAL A 1057 -26.92 4.27 19.79
C VAL A 1057 -25.63 4.54 20.57
N GLY A 1058 -25.72 5.31 21.66
CA GLY A 1058 -24.62 5.50 22.63
C GLY A 1058 -24.28 6.94 23.05
N VAL A 1059 -25.13 7.92 22.81
CA VAL A 1059 -24.68 9.32 22.71
C VAL A 1059 -24.62 10.09 24.05
N LYS A 1060 -23.53 10.86 24.27
CA LYS A 1060 -23.61 12.17 24.95
C LYS A 1060 -24.36 13.20 24.08
N CYS A 1061 -25.64 13.45 24.35
CA CYS A 1061 -26.46 14.39 23.60
C CYS A 1061 -25.75 15.72 23.29
N ARG A 1062 -26.01 16.36 22.16
CA ARG A 1062 -25.54 17.73 21.90
C ARG A 1062 -26.56 18.74 22.39
N VAL A 1063 -26.09 19.73 23.14
CA VAL A 1063 -26.94 20.80 23.68
C VAL A 1063 -26.35 22.14 23.28
N LEU A 1064 -27.17 22.99 22.66
CA LEU A 1064 -26.82 24.37 22.38
C LEU A 1064 -27.25 25.21 23.57
N VAL A 1065 -26.32 25.97 24.13
CA VAL A 1065 -26.55 26.81 25.30
C VAL A 1065 -26.19 28.27 25.02
N ALA A 1066 -26.77 29.18 25.80
CA ALA A 1066 -26.35 30.56 25.86
C ALA A 1066 -26.16 31.03 27.31
N PHE A 1067 -25.10 31.80 27.57
CA PHE A 1067 -24.76 32.24 28.93
C PHE A 1067 -23.88 33.49 28.94
N ARG A 1068 -23.64 34.06 30.12
CA ARG A 1068 -22.62 35.10 30.35
C ARG A 1068 -21.61 34.63 31.38
N ILE A 1069 -20.32 34.81 31.08
CA ILE A 1069 -19.24 34.54 32.04
C ILE A 1069 -19.20 35.69 33.06
N LYS A 1070 -19.30 35.38 34.35
CA LYS A 1070 -19.31 36.38 35.42
C LYS A 1070 -18.02 37.21 35.37
N GLY A 1071 -18.16 38.54 35.37
CA GLY A 1071 -17.04 39.49 35.32
C GLY A 1071 -16.55 39.91 33.92
N VAL A 1072 -17.07 39.31 32.83
CA VAL A 1072 -16.71 39.70 31.45
C VAL A 1072 -17.71 40.74 30.91
N ARG A 1073 -17.22 41.93 30.51
CA ARG A 1073 -18.06 43.01 29.93
C ARG A 1073 -18.48 42.68 28.49
N GLY A 1074 -19.79 42.63 28.23
CA GLY A 1074 -20.38 42.45 26.89
C GLY A 1074 -21.92 42.38 26.95
N SER A 1075 -22.61 42.87 25.91
CA SER A 1075 -24.08 42.92 25.86
C SER A 1075 -24.74 41.60 25.42
N ALA A 1076 -24.07 40.83 24.55
CA ALA A 1076 -24.58 39.58 24.00
C ALA A 1076 -24.23 38.34 24.86
N LYS A 1077 -25.14 37.38 24.97
CA LYS A 1077 -24.86 36.06 25.56
C LYS A 1077 -23.90 35.28 24.65
N THR A 1078 -22.95 34.56 25.24
CA THR A 1078 -22.07 33.64 24.53
C THR A 1078 -22.84 32.37 24.20
N ARG A 1079 -22.82 31.95 22.93
CA ARG A 1079 -23.39 30.66 22.50
C ARG A 1079 -22.32 29.59 22.46
N ALA A 1080 -22.67 28.38 22.89
CA ALA A 1080 -21.77 27.23 22.83
C ALA A 1080 -22.54 25.92 22.60
N VAL A 1081 -21.86 24.94 22.04
CA VAL A 1081 -22.36 23.56 21.92
C VAL A 1081 -21.61 22.70 22.94
N LEU A 1082 -22.34 21.82 23.62
CA LEU A 1082 -21.83 20.89 24.64
C LEU A 1082 -22.23 19.45 24.29
N ALA A 1083 -21.35 18.48 24.51
CA ALA A 1083 -21.63 17.04 24.43
C ALA A 1083 -22.01 16.50 25.81
N CYS A 1084 -23.27 16.69 26.20
CA CYS A 1084 -23.83 16.26 27.46
C CYS A 1084 -25.36 16.21 27.44
N ASP A 1085 -25.97 15.62 28.46
CA ASP A 1085 -27.39 15.81 28.70
C ASP A 1085 -27.68 17.26 29.10
N ALA A 1086 -28.86 17.77 28.75
CA ALA A 1086 -29.24 19.15 29.05
C ALA A 1086 -29.28 19.47 30.54
N ARG A 1087 -29.56 18.46 31.37
CA ARG A 1087 -29.55 18.55 32.85
C ARG A 1087 -28.14 18.82 33.41
N ASP A 1088 -27.11 18.38 32.70
CA ASP A 1088 -25.70 18.54 33.09
C ASP A 1088 -25.03 19.75 32.42
N ALA A 1089 -25.70 20.37 31.43
CA ALA A 1089 -25.12 21.39 30.57
C ALA A 1089 -24.62 22.62 31.35
N GLU A 1090 -25.35 23.08 32.36
CA GLU A 1090 -24.93 24.22 33.19
C GLU A 1090 -23.67 23.89 34.00
N ARG A 1091 -23.66 22.73 34.65
CA ARG A 1091 -22.50 22.25 35.44
C ARG A 1091 -21.25 22.13 34.58
N ILE A 1092 -21.36 21.47 33.42
CA ILE A 1092 -20.23 21.26 32.49
C ILE A 1092 -19.73 22.59 31.92
N ALA A 1093 -20.64 23.51 31.58
CA ALA A 1093 -20.27 24.83 31.11
C ALA A 1093 -19.55 25.64 32.21
N GLN A 1094 -19.99 25.54 33.47
CA GLN A 1094 -19.34 26.18 34.62
C GLN A 1094 -17.96 25.59 34.91
N GLU A 1095 -17.80 24.27 34.83
CA GLU A 1095 -16.51 23.58 34.95
C GLU A 1095 -15.52 24.02 33.86
N LYS A 1096 -16.01 24.21 32.62
CA LYS A 1096 -15.16 24.57 31.47
C LYS A 1096 -14.79 26.05 31.43
N TRP A 1097 -15.74 26.95 31.70
CA TRP A 1097 -15.59 28.39 31.46
C TRP A 1097 -15.70 29.27 32.71
N GLY A 1098 -15.83 28.67 33.90
CA GLY A 1098 -15.96 29.37 35.18
C GLY A 1098 -17.40 29.78 35.50
N GLU A 1099 -17.59 30.60 36.54
CA GLU A 1099 -18.91 30.96 37.06
C GLU A 1099 -19.78 31.68 35.98
N LEU A 1100 -21.01 31.19 35.76
CA LEU A 1100 -21.90 31.64 34.71
C LEU A 1100 -23.12 32.40 35.26
N THR A 1101 -23.68 33.29 34.46
CA THR A 1101 -24.93 34.02 34.75
C THR A 1101 -25.85 34.01 33.52
N GLY A 1102 -27.17 33.98 33.74
CA GLY A 1102 -28.16 34.01 32.67
C GLY A 1102 -28.06 32.83 31.69
N PHE A 1103 -27.70 31.65 32.22
CA PHE A 1103 -27.60 30.39 31.48
C PHE A 1103 -28.98 29.96 30.96
N GLU A 1104 -29.03 29.55 29.71
CA GLU A 1104 -30.22 29.02 29.04
C GLU A 1104 -29.84 27.90 28.06
N VAL A 1105 -30.67 26.86 28.00
CA VAL A 1105 -30.60 25.84 26.96
C VAL A 1105 -31.44 26.32 25.78
N LEU A 1106 -30.83 26.40 24.59
CA LEU A 1106 -31.43 26.89 23.36
C LEU A 1106 -31.94 25.76 22.45
N ARG A 1107 -31.27 24.60 22.45
CA ARG A 1107 -31.63 23.43 21.63
C ARG A 1107 -31.06 22.15 22.22
N GLU A 1108 -31.84 21.08 22.16
CA GLU A 1108 -31.46 19.71 22.52
C GLU A 1108 -31.67 18.76 21.32
N VAL A 1109 -31.00 17.61 21.31
CA VAL A 1109 -31.16 16.58 20.26
C VAL A 1109 -32.61 16.12 20.22
N GLY A 1110 -33.31 16.37 19.10
CA GLY A 1110 -34.72 16.00 18.89
C GLY A 1110 -35.67 17.18 18.62
N GLN A 1111 -35.26 18.43 18.88
CA GLN A 1111 -36.03 19.62 18.47
C GLN A 1111 -35.43 20.24 17.20
N LYS A 1112 -36.16 20.18 16.08
CA LYS A 1112 -35.88 21.02 14.91
C LYS A 1112 -36.24 22.48 15.25
N PRO A 1113 -35.43 23.48 14.87
CA PRO A 1113 -35.81 24.88 15.03
C PRO A 1113 -37.07 25.20 14.21
N GLU A 1114 -37.97 26.03 14.75
CA GLU A 1114 -39.11 26.57 13.99
C GLU A 1114 -38.62 27.33 12.77
N ARG A 1115 -39.14 26.93 11.60
CA ARG A 1115 -38.72 27.40 10.28
C ARG A 1115 -39.23 28.83 10.07
N VAL A 1116 -38.33 29.79 9.84
CA VAL A 1116 -38.73 31.12 9.35
C VAL A 1116 -39.15 30.98 7.88
N GLU A 1117 -40.44 31.18 7.62
CA GLU A 1117 -41.03 31.10 6.28
C GLU A 1117 -40.49 32.19 5.34
N LYS A 1118 -40.13 31.77 4.11
CA LYS A 1118 -40.01 32.63 2.93
C LYS A 1118 -40.60 31.91 1.72
N PRO A 1119 -41.10 32.66 0.73
CA PRO A 1119 -42.35 32.34 0.04
C PRO A 1119 -42.22 31.23 -1.00
N GLU A 1120 -43.34 30.52 -1.16
CA GLU A 1120 -43.54 29.33 -2.00
C GLU A 1120 -43.16 29.53 -3.47
N GLN A 1121 -42.52 28.51 -4.04
CA GLN A 1121 -42.64 28.09 -5.44
C GLN A 1121 -42.26 26.60 -5.56
N PRO A 1122 -42.71 25.89 -6.62
CA PRO A 1122 -43.69 24.82 -6.46
C PRO A 1122 -43.09 23.41 -6.33
N VAL A 1123 -43.90 22.56 -5.69
CA VAL A 1123 -43.73 21.12 -5.51
C VAL A 1123 -43.70 20.40 -6.87
N ILE A 1124 -42.65 19.62 -7.12
CA ILE A 1124 -42.69 18.50 -8.07
C ILE A 1124 -42.79 17.22 -7.25
N VAL A 1125 -43.85 16.48 -7.59
CA VAL A 1125 -44.43 15.31 -6.93
C VAL A 1125 -43.44 14.14 -6.84
N GLY A 1126 -43.39 13.52 -5.66
CA GLY A 1126 -42.67 12.27 -5.43
C GLY A 1126 -43.29 11.12 -6.22
N ILE A 1127 -42.43 10.27 -6.80
CA ILE A 1127 -42.85 9.01 -7.41
C ILE A 1127 -42.72 7.93 -6.33
N ASP A 1128 -43.87 7.41 -5.92
CA ASP A 1128 -44.03 6.21 -5.12
C ASP A 1128 -43.42 4.99 -5.85
N TYR A 1129 -42.58 4.22 -5.16
CA TYR A 1129 -42.16 2.90 -5.62
C TYR A 1129 -43.11 1.84 -5.04
N GLU A 1130 -44.26 1.68 -5.68
CA GLU A 1130 -45.06 0.46 -5.60
C GLU A 1130 -45.47 0.01 -7.02
N HIS A 1131 -45.09 -1.24 -7.35
CA HIS A 1131 -45.53 -2.08 -8.47
C HIS A 1131 -45.12 -1.71 -9.91
N SER A 1132 -44.20 -2.51 -10.49
CA SER A 1132 -44.49 -3.29 -11.71
C SER A 1132 -43.34 -4.24 -12.08
N VAL A 1133 -43.51 -5.52 -11.78
CA VAL A 1133 -42.82 -6.64 -12.44
C VAL A 1133 -43.46 -6.83 -13.83
N PRO A 1134 -42.70 -6.98 -14.92
CA PRO A 1134 -43.28 -7.27 -16.23
C PRO A 1134 -44.00 -8.62 -16.25
N ARG A 1135 -45.28 -8.61 -16.60
CA ARG A 1135 -46.07 -9.78 -17.00
C ARG A 1135 -45.54 -10.33 -18.33
N SER A 1136 -44.55 -11.21 -18.28
CA SER A 1136 -44.32 -12.18 -19.34
C SER A 1136 -43.56 -13.38 -18.77
N LEU A 1137 -44.33 -14.34 -18.24
CA LEU A 1137 -44.04 -15.78 -18.07
C LEU A 1137 -44.89 -16.33 -16.92
N MET A 1138 -46.22 -16.32 -17.09
CA MET A 1138 -47.07 -17.29 -16.40
C MET A 1138 -47.35 -18.43 -17.37
N SER A 1139 -46.75 -19.59 -17.13
CA SER A 1139 -47.53 -20.83 -17.20
C SER A 1139 -46.86 -21.92 -16.35
N GLN A 1140 -47.71 -22.60 -15.58
CA GLN A 1140 -47.49 -23.90 -14.93
C GLN A 1140 -46.68 -23.90 -13.62
N ARG A 1141 -47.38 -23.90 -12.48
CA ARG A 1141 -47.75 -25.14 -11.77
C ARG A 1141 -48.45 -24.83 -10.44
N ASP A 1142 -49.67 -25.38 -10.32
CA ASP A 1142 -50.32 -25.69 -9.07
C ASP A 1142 -49.45 -26.60 -8.18
N GLN A 1143 -49.41 -26.36 -6.87
CA GLN A 1143 -49.88 -27.31 -5.84
C GLN A 1143 -49.65 -26.80 -4.39
N LEU A 1144 -50.78 -26.48 -3.74
CA LEU A 1144 -51.17 -26.77 -2.35
C LEU A 1144 -50.62 -25.94 -1.14
N PRO A 1145 -51.39 -25.85 -0.03
CA PRO A 1145 -51.80 -24.56 0.54
C PRO A 1145 -51.30 -24.29 1.97
N ILE A 1146 -51.21 -23.00 2.33
CA ILE A 1146 -51.09 -22.55 3.73
C ILE A 1146 -52.38 -21.80 4.09
N THR A 1147 -53.06 -22.28 5.14
CA THR A 1147 -54.22 -21.64 5.74
C THR A 1147 -53.75 -20.63 6.79
N VAL A 1148 -54.22 -19.39 6.67
CA VAL A 1148 -54.08 -18.29 7.64
C VAL A 1148 -55.36 -18.20 8.47
N VAL A 1149 -55.27 -18.00 9.80
CA VAL A 1149 -56.24 -17.16 10.55
C VAL A 1149 -55.53 -16.52 11.78
N PRO A 1150 -55.88 -15.27 12.19
CA PRO A 1150 -54.98 -14.33 12.87
C PRO A 1150 -55.49 -13.82 14.25
N SER A 1151 -54.88 -12.70 14.70
CA SER A 1151 -55.39 -11.62 15.58
C SER A 1151 -54.63 -11.49 16.92
N ALA A 1152 -53.92 -10.38 17.14
CA ALA A 1152 -54.35 -9.02 17.53
C ALA A 1152 -54.30 -8.85 19.06
N ILE A 1153 -53.42 -7.95 19.52
CA ILE A 1153 -53.46 -7.43 20.89
C ILE A 1153 -53.25 -5.92 20.83
N ASN A 1154 -54.18 -5.21 21.47
CA ASN A 1154 -54.10 -3.80 21.76
C ASN A 1154 -54.20 -3.59 23.28
N SER A 1155 -53.62 -2.48 23.73
CA SER A 1155 -53.91 -1.71 24.95
C SER A 1155 -53.41 -2.20 26.34
N SER A 1156 -52.50 -1.37 26.88
CA SER A 1156 -52.49 -0.72 28.20
C SER A 1156 -52.71 -1.52 29.48
N VAL A 1157 -51.78 -1.32 30.45
CA VAL A 1157 -51.99 -0.74 31.80
C VAL A 1157 -50.71 -0.96 32.65
N ARG A 1158 -50.19 0.11 33.28
CA ARG A 1158 -49.37 0.05 34.52
C ARG A 1158 -50.29 0.44 35.69
N PRO A 1159 -50.12 -0.16 36.88
CA PRO A 1159 -49.38 0.48 38.00
C PRO A 1159 -48.58 -0.59 38.81
N ASP A 1160 -47.79 -0.38 39.86
CA ASP A 1160 -47.14 0.73 40.57
C ASP A 1160 -46.16 0.07 41.58
N LEU A 1161 -45.29 0.89 42.17
CA LEU A 1161 -44.18 0.67 43.08
C LEU A 1161 -44.56 0.25 44.52
N SER A 1162 -43.50 -0.15 45.25
CA SER A 1162 -43.38 -0.27 46.72
C SER A 1162 -43.92 -1.58 47.32
N ALA A 1163 -43.29 -2.29 48.25
CA ALA A 1163 -42.19 -2.06 49.19
C ALA A 1163 -41.55 -3.45 49.51
N ILE A 1164 -40.47 -3.69 50.24
CA ILE A 1164 -40.11 -3.37 51.64
C ILE A 1164 -38.66 -3.83 51.82
N ALA A 1165 -37.93 -3.08 52.65
CA ALA A 1165 -36.55 -3.33 53.07
C ALA A 1165 -36.29 -4.65 53.82
N GLY A 1166 -35.08 -5.19 53.61
CA GLY A 1166 -34.17 -5.56 54.71
C GLY A 1166 -34.19 -7.00 55.26
N ARG A 1167 -33.05 -7.68 55.13
CA ARG A 1167 -32.27 -8.43 56.15
C ARG A 1167 -31.22 -9.31 55.44
N LYS A 1168 -29.92 -8.99 55.54
CA LYS A 1168 -28.92 -9.62 56.42
C LYS A 1168 -28.96 -11.16 56.46
N GLY A 1169 -27.89 -11.80 55.99
CA GLY A 1169 -27.22 -12.87 56.76
C GLY A 1169 -26.83 -14.16 56.02
N ALA A 1170 -25.52 -14.44 56.11
CA ALA A 1170 -24.86 -15.74 56.14
C ALA A 1170 -24.55 -16.50 54.82
N GLY A 1171 -23.25 -16.78 54.64
CA GLY A 1171 -22.69 -17.79 53.73
C GLY A 1171 -22.96 -19.22 54.20
N PRO A 1172 -22.20 -20.23 53.75
CA PRO A 1172 -20.75 -20.22 53.49
C PRO A 1172 -20.34 -19.89 52.05
#